data_AF-X0Z109-F1
#
_entry.id   AF-X0Z109-F1
#
_cell.length_a   1.000
_cell.length_b   1.000
_cell.length_c   1.000
_cell.angle_alpha   90.00
_cell.angle_beta   90.00
_cell.angle_gamma   90.00
#
_symmetry.space_group_name_H-M   'P 1'
#
loop_
_entity.id
_entity.type
_entity.pdbx_description
1 polymer ?
#
loop_
_entity_poly.entity_id
_entity_poly.type
_entity_poly.pdbx_seq_one_letter_code
_entity_poly.pdbx_strand_id
1 'polypeptide(L)'
;MNYLFKKSIEILEKYQSPSGAFIASPNFKVYKYCWFRDGTYAAHALDLVGNHTNAERFYLWCAEAIERYREKIERVEEKLQKGVDLSPDDLLHTRYSIDMLESNNDWPTFQLDGFGAFLWGVAQHVRLTGSREVLVKGKGGIDLTIRYLSLLWDHFCYDCWEEYGDKIHISTLASIYGGLSNINYFIKNKKLERITQDIKEFVLKHGVRKGHLIKFLGSDEVDASLLWVSVPFEMIKPSHPLIKNTVEKIEENLMVKNGGLHRYKGDSFYGGGEWIILTAWLGWHYTQIEEYGKVQKIKRWLEQQADEFGQLPEQVQHSLNFPKDYVKWQLKWGKVANPLLWSHALYIILCKAMEQKKENKFITCKYKTVEIVDITPSKSFFKPGESICIEIELVNSSAKMAYVTLGISVSWLDKQMHLEECNMYLMPDEHKKLLFDFPPKRKKFLGCGVDAILKDQKGIILDTKSTAFDILEDWTLAPRYGFLCDFNKSEADTEERIKSLKKLHINCIQFYDWMYRHHDLIPSSEEYIDALGEKLSDCTLRQKNSWNPRNIEIMCGRRLSINTLRRKIKEVKRYGMGAMAYGAVYGAEEEFVKEHPNWALYTNDGRVFSLEDLIFIMNISRECGWHGHILKEFVKAIKEFDFDGIHLDQYGFPKIAYSHLGNKKQLVNMSKLFYEFITDCKKILLRIKSNVKIIFNAVNGWSLDTLANSDQDVVYIEVWPPHDTYQSLKELISRARIFAPDKQIILAAYMSTFNDANNTQLSAAERATLLTFSSIHANGAFHLLLGEKNCVITDGYYPAYIRLRSDFVKVFQCYWDFIVRYENFLFDYRLKDVSLYVSGGIDDEIKIIDYPYSSIAKPNTIWVIYREMPRYKVLSLINFLSILNTQFFPFSYKFIIFLLLFTIGFFNLIFIQAILPLSLLYKQIHYHFRPLVTTPWIKYLWKITNTITAGIEATVVAANNNPHWVRYWLWKRAIATGKVRREPSLIAT
;
A
#
# COMPACT_ATOMS: atom_id res chain seq x y z
N MET A 1 6.74 -10.84 -15.52
CA MET A 1 8.14 -10.53 -15.16
C MET A 1 9.05 -11.17 -16.22
N ASN A 2 10.07 -10.47 -16.73
CA ASN A 2 10.91 -10.97 -17.84
C ASN A 2 11.77 -12.19 -17.39
N TYR A 3 11.91 -13.20 -18.25
CA TYR A 3 12.76 -14.38 -18.06
C TYR A 3 14.19 -14.00 -17.59
N LEU A 4 14.85 -13.07 -18.28
CA LEU A 4 16.21 -12.63 -17.92
C LEU A 4 16.28 -11.98 -16.53
N PHE A 5 15.21 -11.31 -16.10
CA PHE A 5 15.16 -10.68 -14.77
C PHE A 5 15.16 -11.73 -13.67
N LYS A 6 14.30 -12.75 -13.79
CA LYS A 6 14.30 -13.89 -12.87
C LYS A 6 15.63 -14.64 -12.91
N LYS A 7 16.18 -14.85 -14.12
CA LYS A 7 17.45 -15.55 -14.30
C LYS A 7 18.63 -14.82 -13.67
N SER A 8 18.66 -13.50 -13.77
CA SER A 8 19.68 -12.68 -13.11
C SER A 8 19.67 -12.86 -11.60
N ILE A 9 18.48 -12.93 -10.96
CA ILE A 9 18.36 -13.17 -9.53
C ILE A 9 18.90 -14.56 -9.17
N GLU A 10 18.49 -15.59 -9.91
CA GLU A 10 18.97 -16.97 -9.73
C GLU A 10 20.50 -17.06 -9.83
N ILE A 11 21.12 -16.33 -10.76
CA ILE A 11 22.57 -16.30 -10.94
C ILE A 11 23.27 -15.66 -9.74
N LEU A 12 22.77 -14.51 -9.25
CA LEU A 12 23.34 -13.87 -8.05
C LEU A 12 23.24 -14.79 -6.82
N GLU A 13 22.08 -15.41 -6.59
CA GLU A 13 21.87 -16.31 -5.45
C GLU A 13 22.72 -17.58 -5.55
N LYS A 14 22.82 -18.18 -6.75
CA LYS A 14 23.58 -19.40 -6.99
C LYS A 14 25.07 -19.23 -6.73
N TYR A 15 25.63 -18.06 -7.06
CA TYR A 15 27.06 -17.79 -6.99
C TYR A 15 27.45 -16.91 -5.79
N GLN A 16 26.54 -16.72 -4.83
CA GLN A 16 26.88 -16.25 -3.51
C GLN A 16 27.44 -17.41 -2.67
N SER A 17 28.56 -17.20 -2.00
CA SER A 17 29.06 -18.17 -1.02
C SER A 17 28.15 -18.22 0.21
N PRO A 18 28.17 -19.33 0.96
CA PRO A 18 27.50 -19.39 2.26
C PRO A 18 27.98 -18.31 3.25
N SER A 19 29.25 -17.91 3.16
CA SER A 19 29.83 -16.83 3.97
C SER A 19 29.32 -15.43 3.58
N GLY A 20 28.71 -15.26 2.41
CA GLY A 20 28.12 -14.01 1.94
C GLY A 20 28.83 -13.38 0.74
N ALA A 21 30.05 -13.80 0.43
CA ALA A 21 30.85 -13.28 -0.68
C ALA A 21 30.21 -13.56 -2.05
N PHE A 22 30.39 -12.65 -3.01
CA PHE A 22 30.04 -12.87 -4.41
C PHE A 22 31.30 -12.98 -5.25
N ILE A 23 31.51 -14.12 -5.92
CA ILE A 23 32.59 -14.20 -6.92
C ILE A 23 32.22 -13.39 -8.16
N ALA A 24 33.16 -12.68 -8.78
CA ALA A 24 32.86 -11.85 -9.95
C ALA A 24 32.35 -12.68 -11.15
N SER A 25 32.97 -13.84 -11.42
CA SER A 25 32.49 -14.80 -12.42
C SER A 25 32.91 -16.24 -12.10
N PRO A 26 32.00 -17.23 -12.22
CA PRO A 26 32.32 -18.63 -11.97
C PRO A 26 33.19 -19.28 -13.06
N ASN A 27 33.07 -18.81 -14.30
CA ASN A 27 33.66 -19.43 -15.49
C ASN A 27 34.95 -18.76 -15.95
N PHE A 28 35.46 -17.79 -15.18
CA PHE A 28 36.66 -17.04 -15.50
C PHE A 28 37.65 -17.14 -14.34
N LYS A 29 38.76 -17.86 -14.55
CA LYS A 29 39.64 -18.33 -13.45
C LYS A 29 40.14 -17.20 -12.56
N VAL A 30 40.52 -16.06 -13.13
CA VAL A 30 41.03 -14.90 -12.38
C VAL A 30 39.94 -14.09 -11.68
N TYR A 31 38.65 -14.38 -11.94
CA TYR A 31 37.48 -13.71 -11.33
C TYR A 31 36.78 -14.56 -10.27
N LYS A 32 37.42 -15.65 -9.82
CA LYS A 32 36.96 -16.44 -8.66
C LYS A 32 37.28 -15.78 -7.30
N TYR A 33 37.31 -14.45 -7.28
CA TYR A 33 37.53 -13.60 -6.12
C TYR A 33 36.32 -12.68 -5.95
N CYS A 34 36.19 -12.11 -4.76
CA CYS A 34 35.16 -11.15 -4.42
C CYS A 34 35.76 -9.74 -4.39
N TRP A 35 35.33 -8.88 -5.31
CA TRP A 35 35.56 -7.44 -5.24
C TRP A 35 34.44 -6.80 -4.42
N PHE A 36 34.79 -5.90 -3.51
CA PHE A 36 33.77 -5.21 -2.70
C PHE A 36 32.82 -4.41 -3.56
N ARG A 37 33.34 -3.75 -4.62
CA ARG A 37 32.53 -3.01 -5.58
C ARG A 37 31.47 -3.90 -6.24
N ASP A 38 31.90 -4.95 -6.95
CA ASP A 38 31.03 -5.84 -7.72
C ASP A 38 29.99 -6.49 -6.80
N GLY A 39 30.44 -7.02 -5.67
CA GLY A 39 29.59 -7.65 -4.67
C GLY A 39 28.60 -6.69 -4.02
N THR A 40 28.96 -5.41 -3.86
CA THR A 40 28.04 -4.38 -3.34
C THR A 40 26.87 -4.18 -4.28
N TYR A 41 27.11 -4.10 -5.60
CA TYR A 41 26.03 -3.97 -6.56
C TYR A 41 25.17 -5.25 -6.61
N ALA A 42 25.77 -6.43 -6.47
CA ALA A 42 25.03 -7.69 -6.35
C ALA A 42 24.15 -7.74 -5.10
N ALA A 43 24.69 -7.39 -3.93
CA ALA A 43 23.94 -7.29 -2.68
C ALA A 43 22.80 -6.26 -2.78
N HIS A 44 23.08 -5.09 -3.34
CA HIS A 44 22.05 -4.06 -3.54
C HIS A 44 20.96 -4.52 -4.50
N ALA A 45 21.31 -5.23 -5.58
CA ALA A 45 20.33 -5.83 -6.49
C ALA A 45 19.43 -6.85 -5.77
N LEU A 46 20.00 -7.68 -4.87
CA LEU A 46 19.25 -8.60 -4.03
C LEU A 46 18.33 -7.88 -3.04
N ASP A 47 18.79 -6.80 -2.42
CA ASP A 47 17.96 -5.94 -1.57
C ASP A 47 16.75 -5.38 -2.34
N LEU A 48 16.95 -4.88 -3.56
CA LEU A 48 15.88 -4.32 -4.39
C LEU A 48 14.81 -5.35 -4.82
N VAL A 49 15.14 -6.64 -4.79
CA VAL A 49 14.19 -7.73 -5.07
C VAL A 49 13.66 -8.41 -3.81
N GLY A 50 13.99 -7.88 -2.62
CA GLY A 50 13.49 -8.34 -1.33
C GLY A 50 14.30 -9.46 -0.68
N ASN A 51 15.44 -9.86 -1.24
CA ASN A 51 16.34 -10.85 -0.65
C ASN A 51 17.37 -10.18 0.28
N HIS A 52 16.84 -9.59 1.35
CA HIS A 52 17.61 -8.80 2.32
C HIS A 52 18.62 -9.63 3.12
N THR A 53 18.30 -10.88 3.42
CA THR A 53 19.19 -11.76 4.18
C THR A 53 20.46 -12.06 3.39
N ASN A 54 20.36 -12.30 2.08
CA ASN A 54 21.54 -12.51 1.24
C ASN A 54 22.39 -11.24 1.11
N ALA A 55 21.74 -10.08 0.95
CA ALA A 55 22.44 -8.80 0.90
C ALA A 55 23.17 -8.50 2.23
N GLU A 56 22.50 -8.70 3.38
CA GLU A 56 23.09 -8.48 4.70
C GLU A 56 24.32 -9.36 4.93
N ARG A 57 24.28 -10.65 4.56
CA ARG A 57 25.44 -11.54 4.69
C ARG A 57 26.66 -11.00 3.95
N PHE A 58 26.48 -10.43 2.76
CA PHE A 58 27.59 -9.82 2.02
C PHE A 58 28.18 -8.61 2.74
N TYR A 59 27.33 -7.72 3.25
CA TYR A 59 27.80 -6.53 3.95
C TYR A 59 28.53 -6.87 5.26
N LEU A 60 28.04 -7.88 6.00
CA LEU A 60 28.75 -8.40 7.17
C LEU A 60 30.07 -9.06 6.78
N TRP A 61 30.09 -9.82 5.68
CA TRP A 61 31.31 -10.43 5.15
C TRP A 61 32.37 -9.37 4.78
N CYS A 62 31.99 -8.26 4.15
CA CYS A 62 32.90 -7.14 3.89
C CYS A 62 33.45 -6.53 5.18
N ALA A 63 32.58 -6.29 6.18
CA ALA A 63 33.01 -5.73 7.46
C ALA A 63 34.00 -6.66 8.17
N GLU A 64 33.76 -7.96 8.16
CA GLU A 64 34.65 -8.97 8.76
C GLU A 64 36.00 -9.06 8.02
N ALA A 65 35.97 -9.04 6.69
CA ALA A 65 37.19 -9.01 5.88
C ALA A 65 38.07 -7.79 6.21
N ILE A 66 37.49 -6.61 6.37
CA ILE A 66 38.21 -5.39 6.74
C ILE A 66 38.77 -5.48 8.16
N GLU A 67 37.96 -5.99 9.09
CA GLU A 67 38.35 -6.19 10.49
C GLU A 67 39.59 -7.09 10.63
N ARG A 68 39.70 -8.14 9.79
CA ARG A 68 40.86 -9.04 9.73
C ARG A 68 42.18 -8.32 9.40
N TYR A 69 42.11 -7.21 8.67
CA TYR A 69 43.27 -6.41 8.26
C TYR A 69 43.36 -5.08 8.99
N ARG A 70 42.74 -4.96 10.18
CA ARG A 70 42.79 -3.79 11.07
C ARG A 70 44.20 -3.19 11.20
N GLU A 71 45.21 -4.03 11.43
CA GLU A 71 46.60 -3.59 11.63
C GLU A 71 47.15 -2.81 10.44
N LYS A 72 46.74 -3.11 9.20
CA LYS A 72 47.13 -2.34 8.01
C LYS A 72 46.62 -0.91 8.09
N ILE A 73 45.35 -0.74 8.44
CA ILE A 73 44.71 0.58 8.56
C ILE A 73 45.35 1.40 9.70
N GLU A 74 45.68 0.74 10.81
CA GLU A 74 46.38 1.39 11.93
C GLU A 74 47.81 1.80 11.56
N ARG A 75 48.56 0.96 10.83
CA ARG A 75 49.88 1.31 10.29
C ARG A 75 49.84 2.47 9.30
N VAL A 76 48.84 2.51 8.42
CA VAL A 76 48.63 3.63 7.50
C VAL A 76 48.48 4.94 8.27
N GLU A 77 47.64 4.97 9.30
CA GLU A 77 47.47 6.17 10.11
C GLU A 77 48.76 6.58 10.82
N GLU A 78 49.46 5.63 11.44
CA GLU A 78 50.71 5.90 12.13
C GLU A 78 51.79 6.48 11.19
N LYS A 79 51.93 5.90 10.00
CA LYS A 79 52.89 6.36 8.99
C LYS A 79 52.53 7.75 8.47
N LEU A 80 51.25 8.00 8.15
CA LEU A 80 50.80 9.31 7.69
C LEU A 80 51.00 10.39 8.77
N GLN A 81 50.74 10.09 10.05
CA GLN A 81 51.00 11.01 11.17
C GLN A 81 52.49 11.34 11.34
N LYS A 82 53.37 10.38 11.02
CA LYS A 82 54.83 10.54 11.07
C LYS A 82 55.43 11.12 9.77
N GLY A 83 54.61 11.38 8.75
CA GLY A 83 55.08 11.82 7.43
C GLY A 83 55.94 10.79 6.70
N VAL A 84 55.68 9.50 6.94
CA VAL A 84 56.37 8.38 6.29
C VAL A 84 55.53 7.88 5.11
N ASP A 85 56.18 7.66 3.97
CA ASP A 85 55.53 7.14 2.77
C ASP A 85 54.96 5.73 3.00
N LEU A 86 53.79 5.46 2.40
CA LEU A 86 53.11 4.17 2.46
C LEU A 86 53.69 3.21 1.42
N SER A 87 53.95 1.96 1.82
CA SER A 87 54.28 0.88 0.89
C SER A 87 53.02 0.13 0.45
N PRO A 88 53.07 -0.61 -0.68
CA PRO A 88 51.95 -1.45 -1.11
C PRO A 88 51.45 -2.44 -0.03
N ASP A 89 52.34 -2.93 0.84
CA ASP A 89 52.02 -3.85 1.93
C ASP A 89 51.23 -3.20 3.09
N ASP A 90 51.26 -1.87 3.19
CA ASP A 90 50.46 -1.12 4.15
C ASP A 90 48.99 -1.01 3.71
N LEU A 91 48.72 -1.18 2.41
CA LEU A 91 47.43 -0.90 1.80
C LEU A 91 46.55 -2.15 1.72
N LEU A 92 45.24 -1.95 1.80
CA LEU A 92 44.26 -3.02 1.65
C LEU A 92 44.14 -3.43 0.19
N HIS A 93 43.98 -4.73 -0.07
CA HIS A 93 43.75 -5.21 -1.43
C HIS A 93 42.31 -4.95 -1.89
N THR A 94 42.14 -4.81 -3.20
CA THR A 94 40.84 -4.54 -3.83
C THR A 94 39.91 -5.76 -3.91
N ARG A 95 40.46 -6.97 -3.77
CA ARG A 95 39.72 -8.23 -3.91
C ARG A 95 40.24 -9.27 -2.94
N TYR A 96 39.32 -10.13 -2.50
CA TYR A 96 39.60 -11.15 -1.50
C TYR A 96 39.10 -12.52 -1.97
N SER A 97 39.71 -13.59 -1.47
CA SER A 97 39.15 -14.94 -1.59
C SER A 97 37.83 -15.02 -0.82
N ILE A 98 37.04 -16.07 -1.03
CA ILE A 98 35.77 -16.30 -0.30
C ILE A 98 36.00 -16.39 1.22
N ASP A 99 37.21 -16.80 1.62
CA ASP A 99 37.69 -16.91 3.01
C ASP A 99 38.32 -15.60 3.53
N MET A 100 38.04 -14.48 2.87
CA MET A 100 38.49 -13.13 3.25
C MET A 100 40.02 -12.96 3.25
N LEU A 101 40.74 -13.74 2.44
CA LEU A 101 42.18 -13.62 2.29
C LEU A 101 42.53 -12.72 1.10
N GLU A 102 43.50 -11.83 1.31
CA GLU A 102 44.10 -11.03 0.24
C GLU A 102 44.68 -11.92 -0.88
N SER A 103 44.60 -11.44 -2.12
CA SER A 103 45.14 -12.16 -3.29
C SER A 103 46.68 -12.07 -3.31
N ASN A 104 47.36 -13.22 -3.37
CA ASN A 104 48.83 -13.33 -3.42
C ASN A 104 49.42 -13.26 -4.85
N ASN A 105 48.65 -12.79 -5.84
CA ASN A 105 49.09 -12.73 -7.24
C ASN A 105 49.51 -11.28 -7.60
N ASP A 106 50.24 -11.10 -8.71
CA ASP A 106 50.72 -9.79 -9.25
C ASP A 106 49.59 -8.86 -9.78
N TRP A 107 48.39 -8.95 -9.22
CA TRP A 107 47.23 -8.15 -9.62
C TRP A 107 47.29 -6.77 -8.94
N PRO A 108 46.93 -5.66 -9.62
CA PRO A 108 46.85 -4.34 -8.97
C PRO A 108 45.92 -4.36 -7.76
N THR A 109 46.43 -4.01 -6.57
CA THR A 109 45.70 -4.23 -5.31
C THR A 109 45.10 -2.97 -4.72
N PHE A 110 45.70 -1.79 -4.89
CA PHE A 110 45.24 -0.58 -4.21
C PHE A 110 44.15 0.17 -4.98
N GLN A 111 42.90 -0.03 -4.57
CA GLN A 111 41.70 0.68 -5.05
C GLN A 111 40.86 1.15 -3.87
N LEU A 112 40.32 2.37 -3.95
CA LEU A 112 39.47 2.93 -2.88
C LEU A 112 37.97 2.88 -3.22
N ASP A 113 37.61 2.70 -4.48
CA ASP A 113 36.21 2.76 -4.92
C ASP A 113 35.35 1.63 -4.36
N GLY A 114 35.91 0.42 -4.19
CA GLY A 114 35.18 -0.71 -3.60
C GLY A 114 34.75 -0.48 -2.15
N PHE A 115 35.58 0.21 -1.38
CA PHE A 115 35.29 0.57 0.02
C PHE A 115 34.21 1.66 0.11
N GLY A 116 34.27 2.65 -0.78
CA GLY A 116 33.22 3.66 -0.92
C GLY A 116 31.87 3.03 -1.30
N ALA A 117 31.89 2.10 -2.25
CA ALA A 117 30.71 1.37 -2.67
C ALA A 117 30.14 0.53 -1.52
N PHE A 118 30.98 -0.18 -0.78
CA PHE A 118 30.57 -0.95 0.40
C PHE A 118 29.80 -0.11 1.42
N LEU A 119 30.35 1.05 1.83
CA LEU A 119 29.66 1.94 2.77
C LEU A 119 28.33 2.47 2.21
N TRP A 120 28.30 2.79 0.92
CA TRP A 120 27.08 3.19 0.23
C TRP A 120 26.03 2.05 0.26
N GLY A 121 26.44 0.81 -0.03
CA GLY A 121 25.57 -0.36 -0.02
C GLY A 121 24.96 -0.64 1.35
N VAL A 122 25.77 -0.62 2.41
CA VAL A 122 25.29 -0.72 3.81
C VAL A 122 24.24 0.34 4.10
N ALA A 123 24.49 1.59 3.70
CA ALA A 123 23.53 2.66 3.90
C ALA A 123 22.23 2.44 3.13
N GLN A 124 22.29 1.92 1.89
CA GLN A 124 21.08 1.57 1.14
C GLN A 124 20.31 0.40 1.78
N HIS A 125 21.01 -0.64 2.24
CA HIS A 125 20.41 -1.78 2.92
C HIS A 125 19.57 -1.33 4.12
N VAL A 126 20.15 -0.52 5.01
CA VAL A 126 19.45 0.01 6.18
C VAL A 126 18.23 0.86 5.79
N ARG A 127 18.31 1.64 4.69
CA ARG A 127 17.16 2.43 4.21
C ARG A 127 16.04 1.55 3.65
N LEU A 128 16.39 0.48 2.96
CA LEU A 128 15.43 -0.42 2.32
C LEU A 128 14.74 -1.32 3.34
N THR A 129 15.49 -1.85 4.32
CA THR A 129 14.96 -2.81 5.31
C THR A 129 14.43 -2.14 6.57
N GLY A 130 14.91 -0.94 6.90
CA GLY A 130 14.71 -0.32 8.21
C GLY A 130 15.50 -0.99 9.35
N SER A 131 16.18 -2.12 9.08
CA SER A 131 16.99 -2.83 10.06
C SER A 131 18.34 -2.14 10.25
N ARG A 132 18.76 -1.99 11.52
CA ARG A 132 20.08 -1.48 11.89
C ARG A 132 21.08 -2.58 12.22
N GLU A 133 20.70 -3.85 12.03
CA GLU A 133 21.48 -5.01 12.46
C GLU A 133 22.87 -5.07 11.81
N VAL A 134 22.95 -4.82 10.49
CA VAL A 134 24.24 -4.69 9.77
C VAL A 134 25.17 -3.61 10.37
N LEU A 135 24.61 -2.48 10.86
CA LEU A 135 25.40 -1.41 11.47
C LEU A 135 25.93 -1.80 12.84
N VAL A 136 25.19 -2.66 13.57
CA VAL A 136 25.58 -3.12 14.91
C VAL A 136 26.62 -4.24 14.78
N LYS A 137 26.31 -5.28 14.00
CA LYS A 137 27.19 -6.45 13.83
C LYS A 137 28.45 -6.13 13.04
N GLY A 138 28.34 -5.31 12.00
CA GLY A 138 29.47 -4.90 11.14
C GLY A 138 30.23 -3.67 11.62
N LYS A 139 29.95 -3.16 12.83
CA LYS A 139 30.44 -1.86 13.30
C LYS A 139 31.96 -1.70 13.17
N GLY A 140 32.74 -2.71 13.58
CA GLY A 140 34.20 -2.67 13.56
C GLY A 140 34.76 -2.39 12.17
N GLY A 141 34.40 -3.21 11.18
CA GLY A 141 34.80 -3.05 9.79
C GLY A 141 34.26 -1.78 9.14
N ILE A 142 33.02 -1.37 9.45
CA ILE A 142 32.44 -0.12 8.94
C ILE A 142 33.24 1.09 9.43
N ASP A 143 33.53 1.17 10.73
CA ASP A 143 34.30 2.27 11.31
C ASP A 143 35.73 2.31 10.76
N LEU A 144 36.36 1.14 10.61
CA LEU A 144 37.67 1.00 9.99
C LEU A 144 37.66 1.49 8.53
N THR A 145 36.63 1.16 7.77
CA THR A 145 36.48 1.62 6.38
C THR A 145 36.35 3.13 6.32
N ILE A 146 35.52 3.71 7.19
CA ILE A 146 35.34 5.16 7.29
C ILE A 146 36.68 5.84 7.59
N ARG A 147 37.45 5.29 8.54
CA ARG A 147 38.78 5.78 8.91
C ARG A 147 39.76 5.69 7.74
N TYR A 148 39.84 4.54 7.08
CA TYR A 148 40.72 4.29 5.94
C TYR A 148 40.45 5.26 4.78
N LEU A 149 39.19 5.41 4.40
CA LEU A 149 38.79 6.36 3.35
C LEU A 149 39.04 7.82 3.74
N SER A 150 38.84 8.17 5.01
CA SER A 150 39.11 9.52 5.51
C SER A 150 40.59 9.91 5.43
N LEU A 151 41.50 8.93 5.55
CA LEU A 151 42.94 9.14 5.49
C LEU A 151 43.48 9.20 4.05
N LEU A 152 42.86 8.45 3.13
CA LEU A 152 43.45 8.16 1.82
C LEU A 152 42.67 8.71 0.62
N TRP A 153 41.58 9.46 0.82
CA TRP A 153 40.72 9.87 -0.29
C TRP A 153 41.44 10.67 -1.39
N ASP A 154 42.55 11.33 -1.08
CA ASP A 154 43.38 12.13 -2.00
C ASP A 154 44.64 11.39 -2.51
N HIS A 155 44.82 10.12 -2.17
CA HIS A 155 45.98 9.34 -2.57
C HIS A 155 45.85 8.75 -3.99
N PHE A 156 46.99 8.56 -4.66
CA PHE A 156 47.04 7.88 -5.96
C PHE A 156 46.65 6.41 -5.80
N CYS A 157 45.65 5.98 -6.56
CA CYS A 157 45.18 4.60 -6.55
C CYS A 157 44.70 4.21 -7.95
N TYR A 158 44.54 2.90 -8.17
CA TYR A 158 43.95 2.42 -9.41
C TYR A 158 42.45 2.78 -9.45
N ASP A 159 41.91 2.99 -10.65
CA ASP A 159 40.47 3.13 -10.82
C ASP A 159 39.73 1.80 -10.66
N CYS A 160 38.40 1.83 -10.78
CA CYS A 160 37.55 0.64 -10.66
C CYS A 160 37.77 -0.43 -11.75
N TRP A 161 38.70 -0.20 -12.67
CA TRP A 161 39.09 -1.13 -13.74
C TRP A 161 40.58 -1.50 -13.65
N GLU A 162 41.20 -1.23 -12.49
CA GLU A 162 42.60 -1.55 -12.21
C GLU A 162 43.61 -0.80 -13.10
N GLU A 163 43.28 0.41 -13.58
CA GLU A 163 44.16 1.22 -14.43
C GLU A 163 44.65 2.52 -13.76
N TYR A 164 45.82 2.99 -14.23
CA TYR A 164 46.42 4.27 -13.87
C TYR A 164 46.56 4.51 -12.35
N GLY A 165 47.27 3.60 -11.67
CA GLY A 165 47.47 3.64 -10.21
C GLY A 165 48.25 4.85 -9.69
N ASP A 166 48.86 5.63 -10.57
CA ASP A 166 49.59 6.86 -10.29
C ASP A 166 48.72 8.13 -10.42
N LYS A 167 47.39 7.97 -10.53
CA LYS A 167 46.44 9.08 -10.76
C LYS A 167 45.37 9.17 -9.68
N ILE A 168 44.66 10.31 -9.66
CA ILE A 168 43.45 10.54 -8.85
C ILE A 168 42.25 10.54 -9.79
N HIS A 169 41.34 9.59 -9.57
CA HIS A 169 40.20 9.31 -10.44
C HIS A 169 38.91 9.93 -9.93
N ILE A 170 38.17 10.58 -10.82
CA ILE A 170 36.94 11.29 -10.42
C ILE A 170 35.82 10.30 -10.05
N SER A 171 35.74 9.14 -10.71
CA SER A 171 34.81 8.07 -10.36
C SER A 171 35.11 7.46 -8.97
N THR A 172 36.39 7.27 -8.62
CA THR A 172 36.80 6.81 -7.30
C THR A 172 36.41 7.81 -6.21
N LEU A 173 36.68 9.11 -6.41
CA LEU A 173 36.25 10.16 -5.49
C LEU A 173 34.72 10.21 -5.33
N ALA A 174 33.96 9.96 -6.40
CA ALA A 174 32.51 9.84 -6.34
C ALA A 174 32.06 8.70 -5.43
N SER A 175 32.68 7.52 -5.55
CA SER A 175 32.38 6.37 -4.70
C SER A 175 32.69 6.65 -3.23
N ILE A 176 33.85 7.23 -2.93
CA ILE A 176 34.25 7.59 -1.55
C ILE A 176 33.28 8.61 -0.95
N TYR A 177 32.98 9.69 -1.69
CA TYR A 177 31.98 10.67 -1.29
C TYR A 177 30.63 10.01 -1.00
N GLY A 178 30.16 9.18 -1.93
CA GLY A 178 28.88 8.49 -1.82
C GLY A 178 28.83 7.61 -0.58
N GLY A 179 29.85 6.79 -0.35
CA GLY A 179 29.95 5.92 0.82
C GLY A 179 29.93 6.70 2.13
N LEU A 180 30.86 7.65 2.28
CA LEU A 180 31.01 8.45 3.50
C LEU A 180 29.76 9.30 3.77
N SER A 181 29.21 9.98 2.75
CA SER A 181 28.02 10.82 2.90
C SER A 181 26.79 10.01 3.30
N ASN A 182 26.57 8.86 2.65
CA ASN A 182 25.38 8.05 2.90
C ASN A 182 25.42 7.33 4.25
N ILE A 183 26.58 6.80 4.67
CA ILE A 183 26.71 6.16 5.99
C ILE A 183 26.63 7.20 7.12
N ASN A 184 27.10 8.42 6.88
CA ASN A 184 27.07 9.49 7.88
C ASN A 184 25.65 9.93 8.26
N TYR A 185 24.66 9.68 7.40
CA TYR A 185 23.24 9.85 7.76
C TYR A 185 22.86 9.08 9.04
N PHE A 186 23.47 7.92 9.25
CA PHE A 186 23.17 7.04 10.40
C PHE A 186 24.11 7.24 11.59
N ILE A 187 25.35 7.66 11.34
CA ILE A 187 26.40 7.81 12.36
C ILE A 187 26.47 9.25 12.90
N LYS A 188 26.14 10.27 12.09
CA LYS A 188 26.09 11.69 12.45
C LYS A 188 27.42 12.26 12.98
N ASN A 189 28.51 12.02 12.24
CA ASN A 189 29.84 12.51 12.55
C ASN A 189 30.18 13.78 11.72
N LYS A 190 30.36 14.91 12.42
CA LYS A 190 30.71 16.21 11.82
C LYS A 190 32.03 16.22 11.03
N LYS A 191 33.01 15.38 11.40
CA LYS A 191 34.27 15.28 10.65
C LYS A 191 34.03 14.72 9.24
N LEU A 192 33.09 13.78 9.10
CA LEU A 192 32.73 13.21 7.80
C LEU A 192 31.97 14.19 6.92
N GLU A 193 31.14 15.07 7.51
CA GLU A 193 30.51 16.17 6.78
C GLU A 193 31.57 17.09 6.15
N ARG A 194 32.63 17.40 6.90
CA ARG A 194 33.74 18.21 6.38
C ARG A 194 34.49 17.49 5.26
N ILE A 195 34.90 16.23 5.47
CA ILE A 195 35.66 15.46 4.47
C ILE A 195 34.87 15.29 3.18
N THR A 196 33.58 14.96 3.26
CA THR A 196 32.73 14.82 2.06
C THR A 196 32.58 16.15 1.32
N GLN A 197 32.51 17.28 2.04
CA GLN A 197 32.53 18.59 1.42
C GLN A 197 33.87 18.88 0.72
N ASP A 198 35.00 18.58 1.37
CA ASP A 198 36.34 18.76 0.80
C ASP A 198 36.53 17.93 -0.48
N ILE A 199 36.10 16.66 -0.49
CA ILE A 199 36.13 15.80 -1.70
C ILE A 199 35.32 16.44 -2.83
N LYS A 200 34.10 16.91 -2.54
CA LYS A 200 33.22 17.51 -3.56
C LYS A 200 33.82 18.81 -4.11
N GLU A 201 34.35 19.67 -3.26
CA GLU A 201 35.04 20.90 -3.67
C GLU A 201 36.26 20.59 -4.53
N PHE A 202 37.04 19.58 -4.15
CA PHE A 202 38.20 19.12 -4.90
C PHE A 202 37.80 18.64 -6.31
N VAL A 203 36.77 17.80 -6.44
CA VAL A 203 36.26 17.35 -7.74
C VAL A 203 35.78 18.51 -8.59
N LEU A 204 35.03 19.46 -8.03
CA LEU A 204 34.53 20.63 -8.77
C LEU A 204 35.65 21.56 -9.24
N LYS A 205 36.72 21.69 -8.44
CA LYS A 205 37.85 22.57 -8.73
C LYS A 205 38.86 21.95 -9.71
N HIS A 206 39.15 20.67 -9.57
CA HIS A 206 40.26 20.01 -10.28
C HIS A 206 39.79 18.97 -11.31
N GLY A 207 38.58 18.43 -11.15
CA GLY A 207 38.01 17.38 -12.00
C GLY A 207 37.13 17.87 -13.15
N VAL A 208 37.06 19.18 -13.39
CA VAL A 208 36.23 19.79 -14.44
C VAL A 208 37.08 20.50 -15.46
N ARG A 209 36.87 20.20 -16.74
CA ARG A 209 37.55 20.86 -17.87
C ARG A 209 36.53 21.20 -18.94
N LYS A 210 36.57 22.45 -19.43
CA LYS A 210 35.64 22.95 -20.48
C LYS A 210 34.16 22.61 -20.20
N GLY A 211 33.76 22.63 -18.91
CA GLY A 211 32.37 22.40 -18.49
C GLY A 211 31.90 20.94 -18.45
N HIS A 212 32.81 19.95 -18.56
CA HIS A 212 32.52 18.53 -18.33
C HIS A 212 33.55 17.90 -17.37
N LEU A 213 33.23 16.74 -16.80
CA LEU A 213 34.15 15.98 -15.94
C LEU A 213 35.21 15.26 -16.77
N ILE A 214 36.40 15.05 -16.19
CA ILE A 214 37.52 14.32 -16.80
C ILE A 214 37.75 12.99 -16.09
N LYS A 215 38.30 11.98 -16.78
CA LYS A 215 38.55 10.62 -16.22
C LYS A 215 39.36 10.66 -14.93
N PHE A 216 40.53 11.32 -14.99
CA PHE A 216 41.43 11.55 -13.87
C PHE A 216 42.12 12.90 -14.01
N LEU A 217 42.74 13.39 -12.93
CA LEU A 217 43.41 14.69 -12.93
C LEU A 217 44.50 14.78 -14.01
N GLY A 218 44.42 15.84 -14.82
CA GLY A 218 45.34 16.07 -15.94
C GLY A 218 44.92 15.41 -17.26
N SER A 219 43.86 14.60 -17.28
CA SER A 219 43.31 14.04 -18.52
C SER A 219 42.44 15.05 -19.30
N ASP A 220 42.36 14.89 -20.61
CA ASP A 220 41.35 15.50 -21.49
C ASP A 220 40.22 14.52 -21.86
N GLU A 221 40.33 13.25 -21.44
CA GLU A 221 39.40 12.19 -21.80
C GLU A 221 38.22 12.10 -20.83
N VAL A 222 37.12 11.52 -21.35
CA VAL A 222 35.97 11.10 -20.56
C VAL A 222 35.96 9.58 -20.45
N ASP A 223 35.52 9.09 -19.29
CA ASP A 223 35.29 7.67 -19.02
C ASP A 223 33.81 7.49 -18.65
N ALA A 224 33.19 6.43 -19.12
CA ALA A 224 31.78 6.15 -18.82
C ALA A 224 31.52 5.92 -17.31
N SER A 225 32.52 5.55 -16.52
CA SER A 225 32.44 5.48 -15.04
C SER A 225 32.19 6.84 -14.39
N LEU A 226 32.37 7.97 -15.09
CA LEU A 226 32.01 9.31 -14.59
C LEU A 226 30.51 9.45 -14.29
N LEU A 227 29.67 8.54 -14.80
CA LEU A 227 28.27 8.42 -14.40
C LEU A 227 28.11 8.28 -12.88
N TRP A 228 29.09 7.69 -12.18
CA TRP A 228 29.14 7.53 -10.72
C TRP A 228 29.08 8.83 -9.94
N VAL A 229 29.53 9.95 -10.52
CA VAL A 229 29.36 11.28 -9.90
C VAL A 229 27.88 11.62 -9.70
N SER A 230 26.99 11.04 -10.52
CA SER A 230 25.54 11.20 -10.40
C SER A 230 24.84 9.96 -9.84
N VAL A 231 25.00 8.79 -10.46
CA VAL A 231 24.39 7.52 -10.04
C VAL A 231 25.46 6.45 -9.91
N PRO A 232 25.55 5.74 -8.77
CA PRO A 232 24.63 5.77 -7.63
C PRO A 232 24.95 6.79 -6.53
N PHE A 233 26.09 7.48 -6.60
CA PHE A 233 26.66 8.14 -5.42
C PHE A 233 26.16 9.57 -5.16
N GLU A 234 25.42 10.16 -6.10
CA GLU A 234 24.70 11.42 -5.95
C GLU A 234 25.56 12.61 -5.46
N MET A 235 26.85 12.62 -5.78
CA MET A 235 27.73 13.78 -5.51
C MET A 235 27.20 15.04 -6.19
N ILE A 236 26.75 14.88 -7.44
CA ILE A 236 26.11 15.92 -8.24
C ILE A 236 24.82 15.35 -8.84
N LYS A 237 23.72 16.09 -8.71
CA LYS A 237 22.40 15.64 -9.20
C LYS A 237 22.44 15.35 -10.72
N PRO A 238 21.74 14.30 -11.20
CA PRO A 238 21.68 13.95 -12.62
C PRO A 238 21.26 15.09 -13.56
N SER A 239 20.39 15.99 -13.11
CA SER A 239 19.90 17.15 -13.90
C SER A 239 20.87 18.34 -13.93
N HIS A 240 21.98 18.29 -13.21
CA HIS A 240 22.93 19.40 -13.14
C HIS A 240 23.64 19.61 -14.49
N PRO A 241 23.86 20.86 -14.95
CA PRO A 241 24.50 21.13 -16.24
C PRO A 241 25.84 20.42 -16.45
N LEU A 242 26.69 20.36 -15.43
CA LEU A 242 27.96 19.63 -15.49
C LEU A 242 27.78 18.15 -15.82
N ILE A 243 26.79 17.47 -15.23
CA ILE A 243 26.51 16.06 -15.51
C ILE A 243 25.93 15.92 -16.91
N LYS A 244 24.99 16.79 -17.29
CA LYS A 244 24.44 16.81 -18.66
C LYS A 244 25.55 16.92 -19.71
N ASN A 245 26.45 17.90 -19.58
CA ASN A 245 27.58 18.08 -20.50
C ASN A 245 28.52 16.87 -20.50
N THR A 246 28.74 16.26 -19.33
CA THR A 246 29.56 15.04 -19.22
C THR A 246 28.91 13.86 -19.92
N VAL A 247 27.61 13.64 -19.75
CA VAL A 247 26.84 12.58 -20.41
C VAL A 247 26.78 12.80 -21.91
N GLU A 248 26.58 14.04 -22.37
CA GLU A 248 26.66 14.38 -23.79
C GLU A 248 28.04 14.04 -24.37
N LYS A 249 29.12 14.30 -23.62
CA LYS A 249 30.48 13.96 -24.05
C LYS A 249 30.74 12.45 -24.05
N ILE A 250 30.18 11.72 -23.09
CA ILE A 250 30.20 10.26 -23.05
C ILE A 250 29.45 9.70 -24.27
N GLU A 251 28.24 10.20 -24.56
CA GLU A 251 27.47 9.77 -25.74
C GLU A 251 28.22 10.03 -27.04
N GLU A 252 28.78 11.23 -27.22
CA GLU A 252 29.52 11.63 -28.42
C GLU A 252 30.75 10.74 -28.66
N ASN A 253 31.51 10.46 -27.60
CA ASN A 253 32.80 9.80 -27.72
C ASN A 253 32.74 8.28 -27.63
N LEU A 254 31.76 7.72 -26.91
CA LEU A 254 31.80 6.34 -26.43
C LEU A 254 30.57 5.50 -26.78
N MET A 255 29.46 6.10 -27.21
CA MET A 255 28.24 5.36 -27.54
C MET A 255 28.29 4.83 -28.98
N VAL A 256 28.16 3.51 -29.13
CA VAL A 256 28.03 2.89 -30.45
C VAL A 256 26.63 3.14 -31.00
N LYS A 257 26.54 3.46 -32.29
CA LYS A 257 25.26 3.70 -32.96
C LYS A 257 24.38 2.44 -32.91
N ASN A 258 23.23 2.52 -32.23
CA ASN A 258 22.35 1.38 -31.94
C ASN A 258 22.98 0.28 -31.06
N GLY A 259 24.11 0.56 -30.41
CA GLY A 259 24.82 -0.34 -29.51
C GLY A 259 24.80 0.14 -28.05
N GLY A 260 25.80 -0.31 -27.29
CA GLY A 260 26.11 0.10 -25.93
C GLY A 260 27.29 1.06 -25.87
N LEU A 261 27.82 1.23 -24.66
CA LEU A 261 28.93 2.13 -24.35
C LEU A 261 30.28 1.41 -24.33
N HIS A 262 31.28 2.02 -24.97
CA HIS A 262 32.69 1.81 -24.64
C HIS A 262 33.05 2.51 -23.32
N ARG A 263 34.16 2.08 -22.69
CA ARG A 263 34.64 2.66 -21.41
C ARG A 263 35.29 4.02 -21.57
N TYR A 264 36.34 4.08 -22.38
CA TYR A 264 36.99 5.31 -22.85
C TYR A 264 37.67 5.00 -24.21
N LYS A 265 38.13 6.02 -24.95
CA LYS A 265 38.62 5.84 -26.33
C LYS A 265 39.85 4.91 -26.43
N GLY A 266 40.72 4.93 -25.42
CA GLY A 266 41.93 4.11 -25.37
C GLY A 266 41.73 2.70 -24.80
N ASP A 267 40.50 2.33 -24.45
CA ASP A 267 40.22 1.01 -23.87
C ASP A 267 40.54 -0.11 -24.86
N SER A 268 41.57 -0.90 -24.56
CA SER A 268 41.99 -2.07 -25.35
C SER A 268 41.67 -3.41 -24.66
N PHE A 269 41.05 -3.38 -23.47
CA PHE A 269 40.70 -4.59 -22.73
C PHE A 269 39.70 -5.42 -23.54
N TYR A 270 40.07 -6.67 -23.86
CA TYR A 270 39.36 -7.51 -24.84
C TYR A 270 38.95 -6.74 -26.11
N GLY A 271 39.86 -5.91 -26.63
CA GLY A 271 39.67 -5.11 -27.84
C GLY A 271 38.80 -3.86 -27.67
N GLY A 272 38.44 -3.48 -26.45
CA GLY A 272 37.62 -2.30 -26.17
C GLY A 272 36.17 -2.49 -26.62
N GLY A 273 35.52 -3.54 -26.12
CA GLY A 273 34.13 -3.84 -26.46
C GLY A 273 33.12 -2.88 -25.87
N GLU A 274 31.83 -3.16 -26.12
CA GLU A 274 30.72 -2.45 -25.49
C GLU A 274 30.39 -3.12 -24.15
N TRP A 275 30.41 -2.37 -23.06
CA TRP A 275 30.27 -2.91 -21.71
C TRP A 275 28.81 -2.95 -21.26
N ILE A 276 28.37 -4.09 -20.72
CA ILE A 276 27.01 -4.27 -20.20
C ILE A 276 26.77 -3.35 -19.00
N ILE A 277 27.74 -3.30 -18.07
CA ILE A 277 27.67 -2.55 -16.82
C ILE A 277 27.57 -1.03 -17.09
N LEU A 278 28.45 -0.50 -17.94
CA LEU A 278 28.48 0.94 -18.30
C LEU A 278 27.19 1.36 -19.00
N THR A 279 26.71 0.54 -19.93
CA THR A 279 25.47 0.81 -20.66
C THR A 279 24.26 0.77 -19.71
N ALA A 280 24.25 -0.13 -18.73
CA ALA A 280 23.21 -0.17 -17.70
C ALA A 280 23.24 1.04 -16.77
N TRP A 281 24.42 1.56 -16.38
CA TRP A 281 24.51 2.83 -15.63
C TRP A 281 24.03 4.02 -16.44
N LEU A 282 24.32 4.09 -17.75
CA LEU A 282 23.78 5.15 -18.59
C LEU A 282 22.24 5.05 -18.64
N GLY A 283 21.71 3.83 -18.71
CA GLY A 283 20.30 3.55 -18.53
C GLY A 283 19.77 4.08 -17.21
N TRP A 284 20.46 3.83 -16.10
CA TRP A 284 20.09 4.31 -14.76
C TRP A 284 20.15 5.83 -14.68
N HIS A 285 21.16 6.47 -15.28
CA HIS A 285 21.19 7.93 -15.37
C HIS A 285 19.97 8.47 -16.12
N TYR A 286 19.62 7.88 -17.27
CA TYR A 286 18.42 8.27 -18.01
C TYR A 286 17.11 8.01 -17.26
N THR A 287 17.04 7.01 -16.37
CA THR A 287 15.85 6.87 -15.51
C THR A 287 15.72 8.04 -14.54
N GLN A 288 16.83 8.62 -14.07
CA GLN A 288 16.80 9.78 -13.17
C GLN A 288 16.38 11.07 -13.85
N ILE A 289 16.76 11.28 -15.11
CA ILE A 289 16.40 12.47 -15.91
C ILE A 289 15.19 12.25 -16.83
N GLU A 290 14.46 11.15 -16.66
CA GLU A 290 13.20 10.84 -17.36
C GLU A 290 13.31 10.68 -18.90
N GLU A 291 14.50 10.33 -19.40
CA GLU A 291 14.75 10.06 -20.82
C GLU A 291 14.32 8.63 -21.21
N TYR A 292 13.05 8.27 -20.94
CA TYR A 292 12.55 6.89 -21.05
C TYR A 292 12.71 6.28 -22.44
N GLY A 293 12.69 7.11 -23.49
CA GLY A 293 12.98 6.65 -24.85
C GLY A 293 14.38 6.05 -24.96
N LYS A 294 15.38 6.67 -24.32
CA LYS A 294 16.75 6.16 -24.25
C LYS A 294 16.86 4.95 -23.31
N VAL A 295 16.20 5.00 -22.15
CA VAL A 295 16.16 3.87 -21.19
C VAL A 295 15.65 2.58 -21.85
N GLN A 296 14.55 2.65 -22.60
CA GLN A 296 13.97 1.47 -23.27
C GLN A 296 14.89 0.91 -24.35
N LYS A 297 15.63 1.76 -25.07
CA LYS A 297 16.64 1.32 -26.03
C LYS A 297 17.77 0.57 -25.33
N ILE A 298 18.31 1.15 -24.26
CA ILE A 298 19.35 0.52 -23.43
C ILE A 298 18.89 -0.82 -22.87
N LYS A 299 17.70 -0.88 -22.25
CA LYS A 299 17.18 -2.13 -21.68
C LYS A 299 17.04 -3.22 -22.74
N ARG A 300 16.49 -2.88 -23.91
CA ARG A 300 16.38 -3.85 -25.03
C ARG A 300 17.74 -4.32 -25.51
N TRP A 301 18.71 -3.41 -25.61
CA TRP A 301 20.07 -3.77 -26.00
C TRP A 301 20.68 -4.73 -24.98
N LEU A 302 20.58 -4.46 -23.67
CA LEU A 302 21.07 -5.36 -22.62
C LEU A 302 20.42 -6.75 -22.72
N GLU A 303 19.09 -6.80 -22.91
CA GLU A 303 18.34 -8.05 -23.04
C GLU A 303 18.74 -8.87 -24.26
N GLN A 304 19.16 -8.22 -25.36
CA GLN A 304 19.66 -8.87 -26.57
C GLN A 304 21.06 -9.47 -26.40
N GLN A 305 21.82 -9.05 -25.38
CA GLN A 305 23.17 -9.57 -25.12
C GLN A 305 23.17 -10.82 -24.25
N ALA A 306 22.01 -11.22 -23.72
CA ALA A 306 21.91 -12.45 -22.96
C ALA A 306 22.02 -13.68 -23.88
N ASP A 307 22.81 -14.67 -23.47
CA ASP A 307 22.91 -15.94 -24.22
C ASP A 307 21.66 -16.83 -24.04
N GLU A 308 21.67 -18.01 -24.66
CA GLU A 308 20.57 -18.98 -24.60
C GLU A 308 20.23 -19.46 -23.18
N PHE A 309 21.16 -19.31 -22.23
CA PHE A 309 20.96 -19.65 -20.81
C PHE A 309 20.57 -18.44 -19.96
N GLY A 310 20.39 -17.27 -20.59
CA GLY A 310 20.08 -16.01 -19.95
C GLY A 310 21.25 -15.43 -19.15
N GLN A 311 22.50 -15.71 -19.56
CA GLN A 311 23.71 -15.16 -18.94
C GLN A 311 24.16 -13.88 -19.64
N LEU A 312 24.58 -12.87 -18.87
CA LEU A 312 25.08 -11.61 -19.38
C LEU A 312 26.61 -11.55 -19.27
N PRO A 313 27.33 -11.18 -20.34
CA PRO A 313 28.77 -11.05 -20.31
C PRO A 313 29.21 -9.74 -19.65
N GLU A 314 30.52 -9.59 -19.44
CA GLU A 314 31.14 -8.31 -19.05
C GLU A 314 31.07 -7.26 -20.18
N GLN A 315 31.46 -7.68 -21.38
CA GLN A 315 31.46 -6.86 -22.59
C GLN A 315 31.05 -7.68 -23.82
N VAL A 316 30.52 -7.00 -24.85
CA VAL A 316 30.18 -7.59 -26.16
C VAL A 316 31.11 -7.08 -27.25
N GLN A 317 31.34 -7.89 -28.28
CA GLN A 317 32.39 -7.69 -29.29
C GLN A 317 31.83 -7.28 -30.66
N HIS A 318 30.62 -6.69 -30.71
CA HIS A 318 30.01 -6.26 -31.97
C HIS A 318 30.75 -5.07 -32.59
N SER A 319 31.19 -4.13 -31.75
CA SER A 319 32.08 -3.03 -32.10
C SER A 319 33.30 -3.06 -31.16
N LEU A 320 34.51 -3.00 -31.72
CA LEU A 320 35.77 -3.03 -30.97
C LEU A 320 36.61 -1.80 -31.32
N ASN A 321 37.11 -1.08 -30.32
CA ASN A 321 38.06 0.01 -30.51
C ASN A 321 39.40 -0.50 -31.08
N PHE A 322 39.85 -1.66 -30.61
CA PHE A 322 41.12 -2.28 -30.98
C PHE A 322 40.94 -3.77 -31.31
N PRO A 323 40.38 -4.12 -32.49
CA PRO A 323 40.11 -5.52 -32.86
C PRO A 323 41.32 -6.45 -32.77
N LYS A 324 42.54 -5.92 -33.00
CA LYS A 324 43.80 -6.70 -32.94
C LYS A 324 44.13 -7.15 -31.51
N ASP A 325 43.75 -6.37 -30.51
CA ASP A 325 44.03 -6.68 -29.10
C ASP A 325 43.05 -7.72 -28.53
N TYR A 326 41.89 -7.94 -29.17
CA TYR A 326 40.93 -8.97 -28.73
C TYR A 326 41.57 -10.37 -28.67
N VAL A 327 42.29 -10.76 -29.73
CA VAL A 327 42.95 -12.07 -29.81
C VAL A 327 43.99 -12.22 -28.71
N LYS A 328 44.74 -11.16 -28.40
CA LYS A 328 45.73 -11.14 -27.32
C LYS A 328 45.10 -11.44 -25.96
N TRP A 329 43.98 -10.79 -25.63
CA TRP A 329 43.27 -11.04 -24.37
C TRP A 329 42.63 -12.43 -24.32
N GLN A 330 42.07 -12.87 -25.45
CA GLN A 330 41.47 -14.21 -25.55
C GLN A 330 42.51 -15.32 -25.33
N LEU A 331 43.72 -15.17 -25.90
CA LEU A 331 44.82 -16.11 -25.67
C LEU A 331 45.34 -16.04 -24.23
N LYS A 332 45.35 -14.85 -23.62
CA LYS A 332 45.85 -14.66 -22.25
C LYS A 332 44.92 -15.26 -21.19
N TRP A 333 43.62 -14.97 -21.27
CA TRP A 333 42.66 -15.27 -20.19
C TRP A 333 41.41 -16.04 -20.62
N GLY A 334 41.30 -16.42 -21.90
CA GLY A 334 40.13 -17.12 -22.44
C GLY A 334 39.05 -16.17 -22.93
N LYS A 335 37.85 -16.68 -23.22
CA LYS A 335 36.70 -15.85 -23.64
C LYS A 335 36.32 -14.86 -22.53
N VAL A 336 35.71 -13.75 -22.92
CA VAL A 336 35.14 -12.75 -22.00
C VAL A 336 34.27 -13.43 -20.94
N ALA A 337 34.33 -12.93 -19.71
CA ALA A 337 33.58 -13.47 -18.59
C ALA A 337 32.06 -13.50 -18.89
N ASN A 338 31.47 -14.70 -18.86
CA ASN A 338 30.04 -14.95 -19.01
C ASN A 338 29.63 -16.19 -18.18
N PRO A 339 28.74 -16.08 -17.18
CA PRO A 339 28.11 -14.84 -16.71
C PRO A 339 29.09 -13.96 -15.94
N LEU A 340 28.89 -12.64 -15.98
CA LEU A 340 29.45 -11.71 -15.00
C LEU A 340 28.35 -11.30 -14.01
N LEU A 341 28.55 -11.56 -12.72
CA LEU A 341 27.53 -11.24 -11.70
C LEU A 341 27.21 -9.74 -11.67
N TRP A 342 28.23 -8.90 -11.88
CA TRP A 342 28.05 -7.45 -11.89
C TRP A 342 27.12 -6.97 -13.02
N SER A 343 27.21 -7.58 -14.20
CA SER A 343 26.30 -7.33 -15.32
C SER A 343 24.85 -7.67 -14.97
N HIS A 344 24.63 -8.82 -14.32
CA HIS A 344 23.30 -9.22 -13.84
C HIS A 344 22.76 -8.29 -12.76
N ALA A 345 23.60 -7.89 -11.81
CA ALA A 345 23.23 -6.95 -10.76
C ALA A 345 22.78 -5.61 -11.34
N LEU A 346 23.53 -5.06 -12.30
CA LEU A 346 23.21 -3.78 -12.93
C LEU A 346 21.96 -3.85 -13.81
N TYR A 347 21.72 -4.98 -14.47
CA TYR A 347 20.47 -5.19 -15.18
C TYR A 347 19.25 -5.22 -14.23
N ILE A 348 19.36 -5.90 -13.08
CA ILE A 348 18.31 -5.88 -12.04
C ILE A 348 18.11 -4.47 -11.52
N ILE A 349 19.19 -3.75 -11.18
CA ILE A 349 19.14 -2.38 -10.67
C ILE A 349 18.49 -1.45 -11.69
N LEU A 350 18.82 -1.55 -12.98
CA LEU A 350 18.16 -0.75 -14.02
C LEU A 350 16.67 -1.06 -14.10
N CYS A 351 16.29 -2.35 -14.12
CA CYS A 351 14.88 -2.76 -14.14
C CYS A 351 14.14 -2.21 -12.90
N LYS A 352 14.76 -2.28 -11.73
CA LYS A 352 14.22 -1.76 -10.48
C LYS A 352 14.18 -0.25 -10.44
N ALA A 353 15.15 0.47 -11.00
CA ALA A 353 15.10 1.92 -11.13
C ALA A 353 13.96 2.36 -12.06
N MET A 354 13.67 1.57 -13.11
CA MET A 354 12.52 1.79 -13.99
C MET A 354 11.18 1.53 -13.27
N GLU A 355 11.12 0.52 -12.41
CA GLU A 355 9.95 0.22 -11.55
C GLU A 355 9.77 1.29 -10.48
N GLN A 356 10.79 1.59 -9.69
CA GLN A 356 10.80 2.61 -8.65
C GLN A 356 10.49 4.00 -9.19
N LYS A 357 10.77 4.34 -10.46
CA LYS A 357 10.31 5.61 -11.06
C LYS A 357 8.91 5.52 -11.65
N LYS A 358 8.40 4.32 -12.00
CA LYS A 358 6.96 4.11 -12.19
C LYS A 358 6.20 4.19 -10.86
N GLU A 359 6.85 3.92 -9.74
CA GLU A 359 6.30 4.11 -8.38
C GLU A 359 6.56 5.55 -7.86
N ASN A 360 7.73 6.16 -8.15
CA ASN A 360 8.14 7.52 -7.72
C ASN A 360 7.62 8.65 -8.63
N LYS A 361 7.12 8.37 -9.85
CA LYS A 361 6.24 9.34 -10.54
C LYS A 361 4.92 9.56 -9.80
N PHE A 362 4.70 8.74 -8.77
CA PHE A 362 3.41 8.54 -8.15
C PHE A 362 3.46 8.48 -6.62
N ILE A 363 4.65 8.45 -5.99
CA ILE A 363 4.86 8.52 -4.53
C ILE A 363 6.18 9.26 -4.22
N THR A 364 6.06 10.35 -3.45
CA THR A 364 7.10 11.09 -2.72
C THR A 364 8.20 11.84 -3.50
N CYS A 365 7.90 13.12 -3.77
CA CYS A 365 8.87 14.20 -3.64
C CYS A 365 9.50 14.14 -2.24
N LYS A 366 10.71 13.59 -2.09
CA LYS A 366 11.48 13.65 -0.84
C LYS A 366 11.88 15.10 -0.58
N TYR A 367 11.44 15.60 0.58
CA TYR A 367 11.47 17.00 1.04
C TYR A 367 10.65 17.95 0.18
N LYS A 368 9.32 17.75 0.17
CA LYS A 368 8.45 18.90 -0.10
C LYS A 368 8.68 19.91 1.00
N THR A 369 9.31 21.00 0.63
CA THR A 369 9.51 22.13 1.53
C THR A 369 8.20 22.88 1.75
N VAL A 370 7.21 22.71 0.86
CA VAL A 370 5.84 23.17 1.03
C VAL A 370 4.89 22.05 0.61
N GLU A 371 3.96 21.63 1.47
CA GLU A 371 3.07 20.50 1.22
C GLU A 371 1.66 20.67 1.78
N ILE A 372 0.73 19.85 1.27
CA ILE A 372 -0.60 19.69 1.86
C ILE A 372 -0.50 18.58 2.90
N VAL A 373 -0.46 18.96 4.17
CA VAL A 373 -0.40 18.02 5.31
C VAL A 373 -1.68 17.20 5.37
N ASP A 374 -2.83 17.86 5.28
CA ASP A 374 -4.12 17.19 5.31
C ASP A 374 -5.24 17.90 4.55
N ILE A 375 -6.23 17.11 4.15
CA ILE A 375 -7.50 17.59 3.59
C ILE A 375 -8.61 16.74 4.18
N THR A 376 -9.51 17.36 4.96
CA THR A 376 -10.57 16.62 5.66
C THR A 376 -11.87 17.40 5.67
N PRO A 377 -13.03 16.74 5.55
CA PRO A 377 -14.30 17.39 5.82
C PRO A 377 -14.43 17.73 7.30
N SER A 378 -15.20 18.78 7.60
CA SER A 378 -15.46 19.21 8.98
C SER A 378 -16.40 18.25 9.73
N LYS A 379 -17.19 17.46 9.02
CA LYS A 379 -18.15 16.46 9.53
C LYS A 379 -17.99 15.12 8.81
N SER A 380 -18.55 14.06 9.37
CA SER A 380 -18.54 12.72 8.75
C SER A 380 -19.49 12.59 7.55
N PHE A 381 -20.52 13.42 7.52
CA PHE A 381 -21.42 13.69 6.39
C PHE A 381 -22.12 15.03 6.61
N PHE A 382 -22.78 15.54 5.57
CA PHE A 382 -23.56 16.79 5.63
C PHE A 382 -25.03 16.53 5.33
N LYS A 383 -25.94 17.33 5.91
CA LYS A 383 -27.36 17.27 5.57
C LYS A 383 -27.68 18.13 4.33
N PRO A 384 -28.74 17.82 3.56
CA PRO A 384 -29.16 18.69 2.48
C PRO A 384 -29.46 20.11 2.98
N GLY A 385 -28.89 21.11 2.31
CA GLY A 385 -29.03 22.50 2.75
C GLY A 385 -27.94 22.99 3.73
N GLU A 386 -27.10 22.11 4.24
CA GLU A 386 -26.00 22.46 5.14
C GLU A 386 -24.77 22.99 4.39
N SER A 387 -24.03 23.94 4.99
CA SER A 387 -22.76 24.41 4.44
C SER A 387 -21.72 23.29 4.51
N ILE A 388 -21.04 23.03 3.38
CA ILE A 388 -20.02 22.00 3.31
C ILE A 388 -18.68 22.67 3.55
N CYS A 389 -18.04 22.34 4.67
CA CYS A 389 -16.74 22.91 5.04
C CYS A 389 -15.64 21.85 4.88
N ILE A 390 -14.64 22.16 4.07
CA ILE A 390 -13.42 21.36 3.89
C ILE A 390 -12.25 22.10 4.52
N GLU A 391 -11.54 21.39 5.38
CA GLU A 391 -10.34 21.87 6.05
C GLU A 391 -9.10 21.39 5.31
N ILE A 392 -8.21 22.32 4.98
CA ILE A 392 -6.92 22.03 4.34
C ILE A 392 -5.80 22.56 5.24
N GLU A 393 -4.89 21.66 5.61
CA GLU A 393 -3.68 21.98 6.36
C GLU A 393 -2.49 22.03 5.42
N LEU A 394 -1.78 23.15 5.41
CA LEU A 394 -0.55 23.38 4.65
C LEU A 394 0.62 23.57 5.60
N VAL A 395 1.80 23.13 5.20
CA VAL A 395 3.05 23.44 5.91
C VAL A 395 4.10 23.95 4.93
N ASN A 396 4.89 24.94 5.37
CA ASN A 396 6.12 25.35 4.71
C ASN A 396 7.32 25.03 5.61
N SER A 397 7.89 23.84 5.48
CA SER A 397 9.10 23.39 6.19
C SER A 397 10.41 23.97 5.60
N SER A 398 10.33 25.02 4.79
CA SER A 398 11.49 25.66 4.17
C SER A 398 11.95 26.88 4.97
N ALA A 399 13.26 27.17 4.95
CA ALA A 399 13.82 28.39 5.54
C ALA A 399 13.46 29.69 4.78
N LYS A 400 12.61 29.61 3.74
CA LYS A 400 12.21 30.74 2.90
C LYS A 400 10.69 30.87 2.82
N MET A 401 10.23 32.10 2.64
CA MET A 401 8.84 32.36 2.28
C MET A 401 8.54 31.75 0.90
N ALA A 402 7.40 31.10 0.76
CA ALA A 402 6.93 30.52 -0.49
C ALA A 402 5.64 31.19 -0.95
N TYR A 403 5.57 31.58 -2.22
CA TYR A 403 4.32 31.98 -2.87
C TYR A 403 3.71 30.76 -3.57
N VAL A 404 2.48 30.44 -3.21
CA VAL A 404 1.78 29.24 -3.69
C VAL A 404 0.35 29.54 -4.13
N THR A 405 -0.13 28.76 -5.09
CA THR A 405 -1.53 28.73 -5.54
C THR A 405 -2.13 27.40 -5.12
N LEU A 406 -3.16 27.41 -4.27
CA LEU A 406 -3.93 26.23 -3.91
C LEU A 406 -5.21 26.20 -4.76
N GLY A 407 -5.31 25.25 -5.68
CA GLY A 407 -6.53 24.98 -6.44
C GLY A 407 -7.33 23.84 -5.83
N ILE A 408 -8.64 24.02 -5.67
CA ILE A 408 -9.54 23.03 -5.05
C ILE A 408 -10.69 22.79 -5.99
N SER A 409 -10.92 21.52 -6.30
CA SER A 409 -12.03 21.10 -7.15
C SER A 409 -12.94 20.12 -6.43
N VAL A 410 -14.24 20.32 -6.59
CA VAL A 410 -15.26 19.38 -6.10
C VAL A 410 -15.90 18.72 -7.31
N SER A 411 -15.90 17.40 -7.34
CA SER A 411 -16.48 16.59 -8.41
C SER A 411 -17.62 15.72 -7.87
N TRP A 412 -18.68 15.58 -8.66
CA TRP A 412 -19.64 14.48 -8.50
C TRP A 412 -19.43 13.53 -9.66
N LEU A 413 -18.85 12.36 -9.37
CA LEU A 413 -18.41 11.43 -10.40
C LEU A 413 -17.46 12.13 -11.39
N ASP A 414 -17.80 12.14 -12.68
CA ASP A 414 -17.05 12.80 -13.75
C ASP A 414 -17.34 14.30 -13.87
N LYS A 415 -18.41 14.80 -13.23
CA LYS A 415 -18.85 16.19 -13.35
C LYS A 415 -18.16 17.07 -12.32
N GLN A 416 -17.34 18.01 -12.77
CA GLN A 416 -16.85 19.10 -11.91
C GLN A 416 -18.03 19.99 -11.49
N MET A 417 -18.21 20.12 -10.18
CA MET A 417 -19.31 20.86 -9.56
C MET A 417 -18.86 22.23 -9.05
N HIS A 418 -17.59 22.35 -8.67
CA HIS A 418 -17.00 23.57 -8.16
C HIS A 418 -15.49 23.57 -8.41
N LEU A 419 -14.92 24.75 -8.60
CA LEU A 419 -13.48 24.99 -8.72
C LEU A 419 -13.17 26.36 -8.11
N GLU A 420 -12.21 26.39 -7.20
CA GLU A 420 -11.70 27.62 -6.56
C GLU A 420 -10.18 27.58 -6.57
N GLU A 421 -9.52 28.74 -6.74
CA GLU A 421 -8.07 28.88 -6.58
C GLU A 421 -7.77 30.02 -5.61
N CYS A 422 -6.86 29.78 -4.67
CA CYS A 422 -6.42 30.76 -3.68
C CYS A 422 -4.90 30.94 -3.76
N ASN A 423 -4.46 32.18 -3.91
CA ASN A 423 -3.05 32.54 -3.89
C ASN A 423 -2.65 33.03 -2.50
N MET A 424 -1.50 32.58 -1.99
CA MET A 424 -1.00 33.01 -0.69
C MET A 424 0.51 32.92 -0.56
N TYR A 425 1.02 33.67 0.42
CA TYR A 425 2.37 33.48 0.95
C TYR A 425 2.30 32.55 2.16
N LEU A 426 3.24 31.61 2.23
CA LEU A 426 3.52 30.79 3.41
C LEU A 426 4.90 31.18 3.94
N MET A 427 4.96 31.61 5.18
CA MET A 427 6.19 32.00 5.88
C MET A 427 7.04 30.75 6.22
N PRO A 428 8.35 30.90 6.45
CA PRO A 428 9.18 29.79 6.94
C PRO A 428 8.58 29.14 8.19
N ASP A 429 8.57 27.82 8.23
CA ASP A 429 8.03 26.97 9.30
C ASP A 429 6.54 27.22 9.64
N GLU A 430 5.80 27.88 8.75
CA GLU A 430 4.37 28.15 8.95
C GLU A 430 3.54 26.88 8.75
N HIS A 431 2.70 26.58 9.75
CA HIS A 431 1.57 25.65 9.64
C HIS A 431 0.29 26.45 9.47
N LYS A 432 -0.32 26.38 8.29
CA LYS A 432 -1.52 27.16 7.94
C LYS A 432 -2.72 26.26 7.73
N LYS A 433 -3.81 26.59 8.40
CA LYS A 433 -5.11 25.92 8.25
C LYS A 433 -6.06 26.83 7.49
N LEU A 434 -6.67 26.29 6.44
CA LEU A 434 -7.62 26.97 5.58
C LEU A 434 -8.96 26.25 5.63
N LEU A 435 -10.05 27.02 5.58
CA LEU A 435 -11.41 26.50 5.53
C LEU A 435 -12.05 26.93 4.22
N PHE A 436 -12.62 25.98 3.49
CA PHE A 436 -13.33 26.21 2.24
C PHE A 436 -14.78 25.81 2.39
N ASP A 437 -15.67 26.78 2.24
CA ASP A 437 -17.11 26.59 2.32
C ASP A 437 -17.72 26.50 0.92
N PHE A 438 -18.44 25.43 0.65
CA PHE A 438 -19.14 25.23 -0.61
C PHE A 438 -20.65 25.44 -0.41
N PRO A 439 -21.35 26.02 -1.41
CA PRO A 439 -22.76 26.32 -1.28
C PRO A 439 -23.58 25.04 -1.04
N PRO A 440 -24.63 25.12 -0.21
CA PRO A 440 -25.41 23.97 0.17
C PRO A 440 -26.09 23.33 -1.04
N LYS A 441 -25.87 22.03 -1.27
CA LYS A 441 -26.62 21.28 -2.29
C LYS A 441 -27.86 20.66 -1.66
N ARG A 442 -28.96 20.66 -2.43
CA ARG A 442 -30.27 20.11 -2.03
C ARG A 442 -30.49 18.64 -2.42
N LYS A 443 -29.46 17.93 -2.88
CA LYS A 443 -29.59 16.50 -3.22
C LYS A 443 -29.48 15.66 -1.95
N LYS A 444 -30.33 14.64 -1.86
CA LYS A 444 -30.55 13.82 -0.65
C LYS A 444 -29.54 12.70 -0.41
N PHE A 445 -28.85 12.27 -1.47
CA PHE A 445 -27.85 11.20 -1.45
C PHE A 445 -26.82 11.48 -2.55
N LEU A 446 -25.62 11.90 -2.16
CA LEU A 446 -24.62 12.41 -3.09
C LEU A 446 -23.20 12.32 -2.53
N GLY A 447 -22.41 11.40 -3.06
CA GLY A 447 -20.97 11.34 -2.81
C GLY A 447 -20.23 12.31 -3.73
N CYS A 448 -19.35 13.12 -3.17
CA CYS A 448 -18.51 14.06 -3.93
C CYS A 448 -17.03 13.81 -3.62
N GLY A 449 -16.20 13.93 -4.65
CA GLY A 449 -14.76 14.01 -4.52
C GLY A 449 -14.30 15.44 -4.30
N VAL A 450 -13.27 15.61 -3.48
CA VAL A 450 -12.55 16.87 -3.33
C VAL A 450 -11.09 16.63 -3.65
N ASP A 451 -10.55 17.41 -4.58
CA ASP A 451 -9.16 17.30 -5.03
C ASP A 451 -8.49 18.68 -4.88
N ALA A 452 -7.43 18.73 -4.08
CA ALA A 452 -6.59 19.90 -3.87
C ALA A 452 -5.25 19.75 -4.60
N ILE A 453 -4.84 20.80 -5.30
CA ILE A 453 -3.62 20.89 -6.09
C ILE A 453 -2.86 22.15 -5.65
N LEU A 454 -1.73 21.97 -4.99
CA LEU A 454 -0.84 23.05 -4.60
C LEU A 454 0.20 23.28 -5.70
N LYS A 455 0.32 24.52 -6.19
CA LYS A 455 1.24 24.93 -7.25
C LYS A 455 2.16 26.04 -6.74
N ASP A 456 3.36 26.14 -7.30
CA ASP A 456 4.25 27.29 -7.10
C ASP A 456 3.89 28.48 -8.00
N GLN A 457 4.61 29.59 -7.84
CA GLN A 457 4.46 30.80 -8.68
C GLN A 457 4.64 30.58 -10.19
N LYS A 458 5.26 29.48 -10.61
CA LYS A 458 5.47 29.11 -12.03
C LYS A 458 4.40 28.13 -12.54
N GLY A 459 3.41 27.79 -11.70
CA GLY A 459 2.36 26.82 -12.03
C GLY A 459 2.80 25.36 -11.90
N ILE A 460 3.99 25.09 -11.33
CA ILE A 460 4.47 23.72 -11.09
C ILE A 460 3.73 23.14 -9.89
N ILE A 461 3.14 21.96 -10.06
CA ILE A 461 2.45 21.25 -8.98
C ILE A 461 3.48 20.81 -7.92
N LEU A 462 3.36 21.37 -6.72
CA LEU A 462 4.14 21.04 -5.53
C LEU A 462 3.54 19.82 -4.80
N ASP A 463 2.21 19.78 -4.70
CA ASP A 463 1.51 18.69 -4.03
C ASP A 463 0.07 18.50 -4.55
N THR A 464 -0.47 17.31 -4.35
CA THR A 464 -1.89 17.00 -4.56
C THR A 464 -2.41 16.13 -3.44
N LYS A 465 -3.58 16.48 -2.89
CA LYS A 465 -4.27 15.66 -1.90
C LYS A 465 -5.76 15.58 -2.19
N SER A 466 -6.38 14.45 -1.86
CA SER A 466 -7.79 14.21 -2.14
C SER A 466 -8.51 13.76 -0.88
N THR A 467 -9.79 14.08 -0.81
CA THR A 467 -10.75 13.47 0.13
C THR A 467 -12.11 13.33 -0.55
N ALA A 468 -13.13 13.02 0.21
CA ALA A 468 -14.52 12.99 -0.20
C ALA A 468 -15.42 13.55 0.89
N PHE A 469 -16.66 13.85 0.52
CA PHE A 469 -17.76 14.06 1.45
C PHE A 469 -19.05 13.58 0.81
N ASP A 470 -20.05 13.32 1.64
CA ASP A 470 -21.39 12.97 1.19
C ASP A 470 -22.45 13.89 1.80
N ILE A 471 -23.58 13.95 1.10
CA ILE A 471 -24.76 14.66 1.55
C ILE A 471 -25.88 13.65 1.74
N LEU A 472 -26.27 13.42 3.00
CA LEU A 472 -27.25 12.43 3.41
C LEU A 472 -28.35 13.09 4.25
N GLU A 473 -29.61 12.76 4.00
CA GLU A 473 -30.70 13.11 4.93
C GLU A 473 -30.53 12.44 6.29
N ASP A 474 -30.04 11.20 6.27
CA ASP A 474 -29.77 10.37 7.44
C ASP A 474 -28.59 9.43 7.15
N TRP A 475 -27.79 9.12 8.17
CA TRP A 475 -26.62 8.26 8.03
C TRP A 475 -26.99 6.83 7.60
N THR A 476 -28.23 6.38 7.84
CA THR A 476 -28.70 5.05 7.44
C THR A 476 -28.72 4.82 5.93
N LEU A 477 -28.62 5.88 5.12
CA LEU A 477 -28.51 5.77 3.66
C LEU A 477 -27.13 5.28 3.20
N ALA A 478 -26.07 5.53 3.98
CA ALA A 478 -24.73 5.02 3.76
C ALA A 478 -24.02 4.78 5.12
N PRO A 479 -24.41 3.74 5.88
CA PRO A 479 -23.97 3.54 7.25
C PRO A 479 -22.52 3.07 7.32
N ARG A 480 -21.61 4.01 7.53
CA ARG A 480 -20.18 3.75 7.77
C ARG A 480 -20.00 3.59 9.27
N TYR A 481 -20.20 2.35 9.73
CA TYR A 481 -20.36 2.02 11.14
C TYR A 481 -19.02 1.72 11.80
N GLY A 482 -18.69 2.45 12.87
CA GLY A 482 -17.51 2.22 13.70
C GLY A 482 -17.86 1.81 15.12
N PHE A 483 -16.85 1.69 15.97
CA PHE A 483 -17.03 1.34 17.38
C PHE A 483 -16.23 2.22 18.34
N LEU A 484 -16.74 2.33 19.56
CA LEU A 484 -16.03 2.79 20.75
C LEU A 484 -16.36 1.82 21.90
N CYS A 485 -15.36 1.42 22.65
CA CYS A 485 -15.47 0.50 23.77
C CYS A 485 -14.64 0.95 24.99
N ASP A 486 -13.69 1.87 24.85
CA ASP A 486 -12.90 2.34 26.00
C ASP A 486 -13.62 3.50 26.68
N PHE A 487 -14.02 3.32 27.95
CA PHE A 487 -14.71 4.39 28.71
C PHE A 487 -14.02 4.69 30.05
N ASN A 488 -12.72 4.41 30.17
CA ASN A 488 -11.99 4.67 31.41
C ASN A 488 -11.91 6.18 31.72
N LYS A 489 -11.91 6.54 33.01
CA LYS A 489 -11.77 7.93 33.47
C LYS A 489 -10.43 8.56 33.10
N SER A 490 -9.37 7.77 33.03
CA SER A 490 -8.02 8.22 32.69
C SER A 490 -7.84 8.52 31.20
N GLU A 491 -8.84 8.25 30.35
CA GLU A 491 -8.76 8.59 28.93
C GLU A 491 -8.69 10.11 28.72
N ALA A 492 -7.58 10.58 28.16
CA ALA A 492 -7.34 11.99 27.85
C ALA A 492 -7.49 12.34 26.35
N ASP A 493 -7.51 11.35 25.45
CA ASP A 493 -7.44 11.56 23.99
C ASP A 493 -8.79 11.37 23.26
N THR A 494 -9.91 11.58 23.95
CA THR A 494 -11.27 11.43 23.40
C THR A 494 -11.49 12.20 22.08
N GLU A 495 -11.06 13.47 22.03
CA GLU A 495 -11.25 14.30 20.82
C GLU A 495 -10.41 13.78 19.64
N GLU A 496 -9.18 13.32 19.89
CA GLU A 496 -8.32 12.75 18.86
C GLU A 496 -8.86 11.42 18.32
N ARG A 497 -9.39 10.56 19.21
CA ARG A 497 -10.07 9.30 18.83
C ARG A 497 -11.20 9.59 17.86
N ILE A 498 -12.08 10.52 18.18
CA ILE A 498 -13.26 10.82 17.35
C ILE A 498 -12.86 11.57 16.07
N LYS A 499 -11.87 12.48 16.13
CA LYS A 499 -11.29 13.11 14.94
C LYS A 499 -10.76 12.07 13.95
N SER A 500 -10.11 11.01 14.43
CA SER A 500 -9.60 9.94 13.56
C SER A 500 -10.73 9.21 12.81
N LEU A 501 -11.86 8.96 13.48
CA LEU A 501 -13.04 8.33 12.88
C LEU A 501 -13.71 9.25 11.84
N LYS A 502 -13.78 10.56 12.13
CA LYS A 502 -14.25 11.58 11.18
C LYS A 502 -13.40 11.59 9.90
N LYS A 503 -12.07 11.49 10.01
CA LYS A 503 -11.16 11.44 8.83
C LYS A 503 -11.41 10.21 7.95
N LEU A 504 -11.98 9.15 8.52
CA LEU A 504 -12.36 7.92 7.81
C LEU A 504 -13.85 7.91 7.42
N HIS A 505 -14.52 9.07 7.53
CA HIS A 505 -15.93 9.28 7.21
C HIS A 505 -16.91 8.45 8.03
N ILE A 506 -16.49 7.85 9.15
CA ILE A 506 -17.38 7.07 10.02
C ILE A 506 -18.54 7.96 10.47
N ASN A 507 -19.78 7.56 10.19
CA ASN A 507 -20.97 8.40 10.41
C ASN A 507 -21.96 7.81 11.42
N CYS A 508 -21.69 6.61 11.93
CA CYS A 508 -22.36 6.06 13.10
C CYS A 508 -21.38 5.24 13.94
N ILE A 509 -21.61 5.17 15.25
CA ILE A 509 -20.71 4.54 16.23
C ILE A 509 -21.51 3.64 17.16
N GLN A 510 -21.09 2.38 17.28
CA GLN A 510 -21.54 1.47 18.31
C GLN A 510 -20.73 1.72 19.59
N PHE A 511 -21.41 2.08 20.66
CA PHE A 511 -20.83 2.12 22.00
C PHE A 511 -20.96 0.72 22.58
N TYR A 512 -19.89 -0.05 22.54
CA TYR A 512 -19.87 -1.48 22.89
C TYR A 512 -19.45 -1.66 24.35
N ASP A 513 -20.18 -2.48 25.11
CA ASP A 513 -19.98 -2.71 26.54
C ASP A 513 -19.84 -1.41 27.36
N TRP A 514 -20.76 -0.47 27.13
CA TRP A 514 -20.85 0.79 27.87
C TRP A 514 -21.71 0.69 29.13
N MET A 515 -22.47 -0.39 29.30
CA MET A 515 -23.52 -0.50 30.30
C MET A 515 -23.01 -1.12 31.61
N TYR A 516 -23.77 -0.94 32.68
CA TYR A 516 -23.47 -1.54 33.99
C TYR A 516 -23.70 -3.05 33.98
N ARG A 517 -24.94 -3.50 33.78
CA ARG A 517 -25.35 -4.91 33.69
C ARG A 517 -26.24 -5.10 32.46
N HIS A 518 -26.40 -6.32 31.98
CA HIS A 518 -27.24 -6.58 30.79
C HIS A 518 -28.74 -6.37 31.06
N HIS A 519 -29.16 -6.54 32.32
CA HIS A 519 -30.54 -6.29 32.76
C HIS A 519 -30.73 -4.92 33.44
N ASP A 520 -29.67 -4.22 33.83
CA ASP A 520 -29.73 -2.90 34.48
C ASP A 520 -28.63 -2.02 33.90
N LEU A 521 -28.97 -1.25 32.86
CA LEU A 521 -27.95 -0.67 31.97
C LEU A 521 -27.25 0.53 32.62
N ILE A 522 -27.94 1.24 33.51
CA ILE A 522 -27.49 2.52 34.06
C ILE A 522 -26.84 2.30 35.43
N PRO A 523 -25.54 2.57 35.58
CA PRO A 523 -24.86 2.43 36.86
C PRO A 523 -25.34 3.45 37.89
N SER A 524 -25.30 3.09 39.17
CA SER A 524 -25.61 4.00 40.29
C SER A 524 -24.48 4.97 40.65
N SER A 525 -23.26 4.75 40.12
CA SER A 525 -22.05 5.51 40.44
C SER A 525 -21.32 5.97 39.17
N GLU A 526 -20.56 7.08 39.30
CA GLU A 526 -19.82 7.67 38.17
C GLU A 526 -18.81 6.71 37.54
N GLU A 527 -18.13 5.92 38.39
CA GLU A 527 -17.26 4.82 37.98
C GLU A 527 -17.88 3.49 38.40
N TYR A 528 -17.73 2.48 37.56
CA TYR A 528 -18.25 1.14 37.80
C TYR A 528 -17.41 0.10 37.04
N ILE A 529 -17.52 -1.16 37.45
CA ILE A 529 -16.98 -2.30 36.72
C ILE A 529 -18.14 -2.91 35.92
N ASP A 530 -17.91 -3.20 34.64
CA ASP A 530 -18.90 -3.84 33.80
C ASP A 530 -19.22 -5.27 34.27
N ALA A 531 -20.30 -5.85 33.74
CA ALA A 531 -20.79 -7.17 34.17
C ALA A 531 -19.74 -8.28 34.05
N LEU A 532 -19.04 -8.32 32.93
CA LEU A 532 -18.06 -9.37 32.63
C LEU A 532 -16.79 -9.19 33.48
N GLY A 533 -16.32 -7.96 33.65
CA GLY A 533 -15.12 -7.67 34.43
C GLY A 533 -15.28 -7.94 35.91
N GLU A 534 -16.47 -7.78 36.48
CA GLU A 534 -16.76 -8.15 37.86
C GLU A 534 -16.70 -9.68 38.05
N LYS A 535 -17.44 -10.43 37.22
CA LYS A 535 -17.50 -11.91 37.34
C LYS A 535 -16.16 -12.58 37.05
N LEU A 536 -15.42 -12.12 36.03
CA LEU A 536 -14.13 -12.69 35.65
C LEU A 536 -12.98 -12.30 36.59
N SER A 537 -13.23 -11.42 37.57
CA SER A 537 -12.29 -11.19 38.66
C SER A 537 -12.18 -12.40 39.61
N ASP A 538 -13.15 -13.33 39.58
CA ASP A 538 -13.06 -14.63 40.26
C ASP A 538 -12.17 -15.61 39.46
N CYS A 539 -11.08 -16.07 40.08
CA CYS A 539 -10.12 -16.98 39.47
C CYS A 539 -10.72 -18.35 39.08
N THR A 540 -11.80 -18.77 39.74
CA THR A 540 -12.47 -20.06 39.51
C THR A 540 -13.27 -20.04 38.22
N LEU A 541 -14.02 -18.95 37.97
CA LEU A 541 -14.75 -18.76 36.72
C LEU A 541 -13.77 -18.54 35.56
N ARG A 542 -12.69 -17.78 35.79
CA ARG A 542 -11.64 -17.54 34.81
C ARG A 542 -11.05 -18.82 34.21
N GLN A 543 -10.88 -19.87 35.01
CA GLN A 543 -10.29 -21.15 34.58
C GLN A 543 -11.27 -22.06 33.82
N LYS A 544 -12.58 -21.83 33.93
CA LYS A 544 -13.62 -22.68 33.31
C LYS A 544 -14.10 -22.18 31.95
N ASN A 545 -13.91 -20.89 31.64
CA ASN A 545 -14.40 -20.27 30.42
C ASN A 545 -13.63 -20.72 29.18
N SER A 546 -14.32 -20.87 28.05
CA SER A 546 -13.74 -21.28 26.76
C SER A 546 -13.17 -20.11 25.93
N TRP A 547 -13.36 -18.87 26.39
CA TRP A 547 -12.92 -17.66 25.70
C TRP A 547 -11.40 -17.55 25.59
N ASN A 548 -10.96 -16.80 24.58
CA ASN A 548 -9.54 -16.52 24.36
C ASN A 548 -8.91 -15.93 25.65
N PRO A 549 -7.79 -16.48 26.16
CA PRO A 549 -7.13 -15.98 27.36
C PRO A 549 -6.81 -14.48 27.33
N ARG A 550 -6.50 -13.93 26.15
CA ARG A 550 -6.30 -12.49 25.94
C ARG A 550 -7.57 -11.70 26.20
N ASN A 551 -8.72 -12.18 25.73
CA ASN A 551 -10.00 -11.49 25.95
C ASN A 551 -10.34 -11.46 27.44
N ILE A 552 -10.16 -12.60 28.13
CA ILE A 552 -10.36 -12.73 29.57
C ILE A 552 -9.48 -11.73 30.34
N GLU A 553 -8.21 -11.59 29.95
CA GLU A 553 -7.29 -10.63 30.57
C GLU A 553 -7.76 -9.17 30.38
N ILE A 554 -8.24 -8.81 29.19
CA ILE A 554 -8.75 -7.47 28.89
C ILE A 554 -10.07 -7.18 29.63
N MET A 555 -10.94 -8.18 29.78
CA MET A 555 -12.22 -8.07 30.50
C MET A 555 -12.02 -7.85 32.00
N CYS A 556 -11.06 -8.55 32.61
CA CYS A 556 -10.90 -8.61 34.06
C CYS A 556 -10.76 -7.22 34.69
N GLY A 557 -11.69 -6.85 35.58
CA GLY A 557 -11.65 -5.59 36.32
C GLY A 557 -11.79 -4.33 35.44
N ARG A 558 -12.38 -4.45 34.24
CA ARG A 558 -12.57 -3.32 33.32
C ARG A 558 -13.46 -2.23 33.95
N ARG A 559 -12.84 -1.10 34.29
CA ARG A 559 -13.48 0.07 34.90
C ARG A 559 -13.89 1.11 33.86
N LEU A 560 -15.14 1.55 33.95
CA LEU A 560 -15.77 2.50 33.04
C LEU A 560 -16.24 3.76 33.81
N SER A 561 -16.40 4.87 33.09
CA SER A 561 -16.81 6.18 33.60
C SER A 561 -17.99 6.74 32.81
N ILE A 562 -19.05 7.15 33.51
CA ILE A 562 -20.21 7.86 32.96
C ILE A 562 -19.76 9.17 32.27
N ASN A 563 -18.80 9.88 32.86
CA ASN A 563 -18.34 11.16 32.32
C ASN A 563 -17.56 10.98 31.02
N THR A 564 -16.69 9.97 30.93
CA THR A 564 -16.01 9.63 29.67
C THR A 564 -17.03 9.23 28.60
N LEU A 565 -18.03 8.42 28.94
CA LEU A 565 -19.11 8.04 28.03
C LEU A 565 -19.87 9.26 27.49
N ARG A 566 -20.37 10.13 28.38
CA ARG A 566 -21.08 11.37 27.99
C ARG A 566 -20.21 12.27 27.12
N ARG A 567 -18.93 12.41 27.43
CA ARG A 567 -17.96 13.18 26.62
C ARG A 567 -17.81 12.58 25.23
N LYS A 568 -17.67 11.26 25.11
CA LYS A 568 -17.59 10.56 23.81
C LYS A 568 -18.86 10.76 22.99
N ILE A 569 -20.05 10.59 23.57
CA ILE A 569 -21.33 10.80 22.88
C ILE A 569 -21.44 12.24 22.36
N LYS A 570 -21.10 13.22 23.19
CA LYS A 570 -21.12 14.65 22.81
C LYS A 570 -20.19 14.92 21.62
N GLU A 571 -18.96 14.43 21.65
CA GLU A 571 -18.00 14.65 20.57
C GLU A 571 -18.37 13.88 19.29
N VAL A 572 -18.91 12.67 19.37
CA VAL A 572 -19.45 11.91 18.21
C VAL A 572 -20.53 12.74 17.51
N LYS A 573 -21.48 13.27 18.26
CA LYS A 573 -22.56 14.13 17.74
C LYS A 573 -22.06 15.45 17.16
N ARG A 574 -21.01 16.04 17.76
CA ARG A 574 -20.39 17.28 17.25
C ARG A 574 -19.94 17.16 15.79
N TYR A 575 -19.46 15.98 15.39
CA TYR A 575 -19.06 15.69 14.01
C TYR A 575 -20.19 15.16 13.11
N GLY A 576 -21.43 15.18 13.60
CA GLY A 576 -22.61 14.73 12.86
C GLY A 576 -22.87 13.23 12.91
N MET A 577 -22.08 12.45 13.66
CA MET A 577 -22.20 10.99 13.72
C MET A 577 -23.37 10.55 14.62
N GLY A 578 -24.01 9.43 14.30
CA GLY A 578 -25.01 8.79 15.16
C GLY A 578 -24.37 7.96 16.27
N ALA A 579 -24.81 8.14 17.52
CA ALA A 579 -24.36 7.35 18.67
C ALA A 579 -25.36 6.22 18.98
N MET A 580 -24.93 4.96 18.83
CA MET A 580 -25.76 3.77 19.03
C MET A 580 -25.35 3.05 20.31
N ALA A 581 -26.27 2.89 21.26
CA ALA A 581 -26.03 2.17 22.50
C ALA A 581 -26.12 0.65 22.25
N TYR A 582 -25.07 -0.11 22.56
CA TYR A 582 -25.19 -1.57 22.59
C TYR A 582 -26.12 -2.03 23.73
N GLY A 583 -26.91 -3.06 23.48
CA GLY A 583 -27.69 -3.73 24.51
C GLY A 583 -28.18 -5.11 24.06
N ALA A 584 -27.93 -6.13 24.89
CA ALA A 584 -28.41 -7.48 24.63
C ALA A 584 -29.93 -7.56 24.82
N VAL A 585 -30.63 -8.17 23.87
CA VAL A 585 -32.09 -8.26 23.85
C VAL A 585 -32.63 -9.19 24.96
N TYR A 586 -31.83 -10.17 25.35
CA TYR A 586 -32.23 -11.28 26.22
C TYR A 586 -31.13 -11.77 27.16
N GLY A 587 -30.12 -10.97 27.44
CA GLY A 587 -29.03 -11.33 28.37
C GLY A 587 -29.28 -10.79 29.77
N ALA A 588 -29.08 -11.59 30.80
CA ALA A 588 -29.09 -11.16 32.19
C ALA A 588 -28.05 -11.90 33.04
N GLU A 589 -27.56 -11.26 34.08
CA GLU A 589 -26.67 -11.86 35.08
C GLU A 589 -27.43 -12.85 35.98
N GLU A 590 -26.69 -13.80 36.57
CA GLU A 590 -27.25 -14.94 37.32
C GLU A 590 -28.17 -14.53 38.48
N GLU A 591 -27.85 -13.44 39.19
CA GLU A 591 -28.64 -12.94 40.33
C GLU A 591 -30.08 -12.61 39.90
N PHE A 592 -30.22 -11.93 38.76
CA PHE A 592 -31.52 -11.54 38.23
C PHE A 592 -32.35 -12.76 37.81
N VAL A 593 -31.71 -13.78 37.24
CA VAL A 593 -32.37 -15.04 36.86
C VAL A 593 -32.89 -15.78 38.08
N LYS A 594 -32.13 -15.78 39.18
CA LYS A 594 -32.54 -16.42 40.44
C LYS A 594 -33.77 -15.73 41.06
N GLU A 595 -33.87 -14.41 40.92
CA GLU A 595 -35.04 -13.64 41.35
C GLU A 595 -36.25 -13.83 40.41
N HIS A 596 -35.99 -14.11 39.13
CA HIS A 596 -37.02 -14.24 38.09
C HIS A 596 -36.90 -15.53 37.26
N PRO A 597 -36.95 -16.74 37.88
CA PRO A 597 -36.67 -17.98 37.17
C PRO A 597 -37.65 -18.24 36.02
N ASN A 598 -38.94 -17.92 36.22
CA ASN A 598 -39.97 -18.08 35.19
C ASN A 598 -39.82 -17.15 33.98
N TRP A 599 -38.89 -16.19 34.02
CA TRP A 599 -38.56 -15.31 32.89
C TRP A 599 -37.42 -15.85 32.04
N ALA A 600 -36.71 -16.90 32.47
CA ALA A 600 -35.61 -17.48 31.72
C ALA A 600 -36.09 -18.44 30.61
N LEU A 601 -35.19 -18.74 29.67
CA LEU A 601 -35.36 -19.78 28.66
C LEU A 601 -34.55 -21.02 29.02
N TYR A 602 -35.16 -22.18 28.79
CA TYR A 602 -34.65 -23.46 29.24
C TYR A 602 -34.38 -24.41 28.08
N THR A 603 -33.35 -25.23 28.24
CA THR A 603 -33.07 -26.40 27.42
C THR A 603 -34.11 -27.50 27.68
N ASN A 604 -34.10 -28.56 26.87
CA ASN A 604 -35.05 -29.67 27.04
C ASN A 604 -34.92 -30.38 28.39
N ASP A 605 -33.70 -30.49 28.92
CA ASP A 605 -33.35 -31.10 30.20
C ASP A 605 -33.48 -30.14 31.39
N GLY A 606 -34.04 -28.94 31.18
CA GLY A 606 -34.39 -28.02 32.27
C GLY A 606 -33.26 -27.14 32.78
N ARG A 607 -32.11 -27.08 32.08
CA ARG A 607 -31.06 -26.10 32.35
C ARG A 607 -31.43 -24.76 31.73
N VAL A 608 -31.06 -23.67 32.39
CA VAL A 608 -31.20 -22.33 31.79
C VAL A 608 -30.18 -22.17 30.68
N PHE A 609 -30.57 -21.62 29.54
CA PHE A 609 -29.61 -21.26 28.49
C PHE A 609 -28.68 -20.15 28.99
N SER A 610 -27.37 -20.32 28.76
CA SER A 610 -26.35 -19.34 29.13
C SER A 610 -25.27 -19.24 28.05
N LEU A 611 -24.61 -18.09 27.98
CA LEU A 611 -23.32 -17.90 27.33
C LEU A 611 -22.24 -18.03 28.41
N GLU A 612 -21.48 -19.13 28.36
CA GLU A 612 -20.40 -19.47 29.30
C GLU A 612 -20.78 -19.35 30.80
N ASP A 613 -22.04 -19.59 31.16
CA ASP A 613 -22.57 -19.42 32.53
C ASP A 613 -22.37 -18.01 33.12
N LEU A 614 -22.13 -17.00 32.27
CA LEU A 614 -21.98 -15.60 32.66
C LEU A 614 -23.22 -14.77 32.31
N ILE A 615 -23.76 -14.98 31.10
CA ILE A 615 -24.94 -14.27 30.62
C ILE A 615 -26.03 -15.29 30.33
N PHE A 616 -27.14 -15.20 31.06
CA PHE A 616 -28.25 -16.13 30.96
C PHE A 616 -29.33 -15.57 30.03
N ILE A 617 -29.99 -16.48 29.30
CA ILE A 617 -30.92 -16.13 28.23
C ILE A 617 -32.35 -16.05 28.75
N MET A 618 -32.97 -14.89 28.51
CA MET A 618 -34.30 -14.53 28.98
C MET A 618 -35.37 -14.67 27.89
N ASN A 619 -36.59 -14.91 28.31
CA ASN A 619 -37.76 -15.05 27.45
C ASN A 619 -38.30 -13.66 27.06
N ILE A 620 -38.14 -13.30 25.78
CA ILE A 620 -38.56 -12.00 25.22
C ILE A 620 -39.99 -11.98 24.67
N SER A 621 -40.81 -13.01 24.93
CA SER A 621 -42.24 -12.96 24.60
C SER A 621 -42.96 -11.83 25.33
N ARG A 622 -43.99 -11.25 24.70
CA ARG A 622 -44.75 -10.10 25.23
C ARG A 622 -45.41 -10.38 26.57
N GLU A 623 -45.75 -11.64 26.83
CA GLU A 623 -46.37 -12.12 28.06
C GLU A 623 -45.35 -12.23 29.21
N CYS A 624 -44.05 -12.26 28.91
CA CYS A 624 -42.98 -12.35 29.89
C CYS A 624 -42.63 -10.96 30.44
N GLY A 625 -42.43 -10.86 31.76
CA GLY A 625 -42.04 -9.60 32.41
C GLY A 625 -40.69 -9.05 31.95
N TRP A 626 -39.79 -9.92 31.48
CA TRP A 626 -38.51 -9.53 30.88
C TRP A 626 -38.69 -8.55 29.71
N HIS A 627 -39.66 -8.80 28.83
CA HIS A 627 -39.88 -7.96 27.64
C HIS A 627 -40.11 -6.49 28.03
N GLY A 628 -40.99 -6.24 29.00
CA GLY A 628 -41.24 -4.89 29.51
C GLY A 628 -40.08 -4.31 30.31
N HIS A 629 -39.30 -5.17 31.00
CA HIS A 629 -38.13 -4.76 31.79
C HIS A 629 -37.03 -4.20 30.90
N ILE A 630 -36.52 -4.99 29.94
CA ILE A 630 -35.40 -4.57 29.10
C ILE A 630 -35.75 -3.38 28.18
N LEU A 631 -37.00 -3.29 27.72
CA LEU A 631 -37.47 -2.11 26.96
C LEU A 631 -37.42 -0.82 27.80
N LYS A 632 -37.69 -0.90 29.11
CA LYS A 632 -37.53 0.26 30.01
C LYS A 632 -36.06 0.66 30.14
N GLU A 633 -35.15 -0.30 30.19
CA GLU A 633 -33.72 -0.01 30.22
C GLU A 633 -33.24 0.69 28.94
N PHE A 634 -33.69 0.26 27.76
CA PHE A 634 -33.40 0.98 26.51
C PHE A 634 -33.98 2.40 26.49
N VAL A 635 -35.19 2.59 27.04
CA VAL A 635 -35.76 3.93 27.24
C VAL A 635 -34.89 4.77 28.18
N LYS A 636 -34.39 4.20 29.29
CA LYS A 636 -33.50 4.89 30.23
C LYS A 636 -32.20 5.30 29.52
N ALA A 637 -31.57 4.41 28.75
CA ALA A 637 -30.33 4.70 28.02
C ALA A 637 -30.47 5.91 27.10
N ILE A 638 -31.55 5.99 26.33
CA ILE A 638 -31.83 7.14 25.44
C ILE A 638 -32.06 8.42 26.24
N LYS A 639 -32.83 8.37 27.34
CA LYS A 639 -33.12 9.55 28.16
C LYS A 639 -31.90 10.08 28.92
N GLU A 640 -31.06 9.19 29.43
CA GLU A 640 -29.95 9.54 30.30
C GLU A 640 -28.72 10.03 29.53
N PHE A 641 -28.44 9.41 28.38
CA PHE A 641 -27.21 9.64 27.62
C PHE A 641 -27.43 10.33 26.27
N ASP A 642 -28.69 10.54 25.86
CA ASP A 642 -29.06 11.05 24.54
C ASP A 642 -28.49 10.19 23.40
N PHE A 643 -28.47 8.86 23.53
CA PHE A 643 -28.15 8.02 22.37
C PHE A 643 -29.13 8.28 21.21
N ASP A 644 -28.67 8.11 19.97
CA ASP A 644 -29.49 8.27 18.75
C ASP A 644 -30.24 6.98 18.38
N GLY A 645 -29.86 5.86 19.00
CA GLY A 645 -30.50 4.58 18.79
C GLY A 645 -29.93 3.47 19.66
N ILE A 646 -30.49 2.28 19.51
CA ILE A 646 -30.04 1.07 20.19
C ILE A 646 -29.57 0.06 19.14
N HIS A 647 -28.38 -0.48 19.36
CA HIS A 647 -27.89 -1.68 18.71
C HIS A 647 -28.33 -2.88 19.56
N LEU A 648 -29.38 -3.55 19.10
CA LEU A 648 -29.97 -4.72 19.71
C LEU A 648 -29.16 -5.96 19.38
N ASP A 649 -28.50 -6.52 20.38
CA ASP A 649 -27.64 -7.68 20.20
C ASP A 649 -28.27 -9.00 20.67
N GLN A 650 -27.77 -10.11 20.11
CA GLN A 650 -28.15 -11.48 20.42
C GLN A 650 -26.98 -12.43 20.12
N TYR A 651 -27.02 -13.66 20.63
CA TYR A 651 -25.85 -14.57 20.66
C TYR A 651 -25.90 -15.73 19.64
N GLY A 652 -26.87 -15.74 18.73
CA GLY A 652 -27.09 -16.77 17.70
C GLY A 652 -27.81 -18.03 18.20
N PHE A 653 -28.07 -18.10 19.50
CA PHE A 653 -28.79 -19.20 20.16
C PHE A 653 -29.64 -18.67 21.33
N PRO A 654 -30.59 -19.47 21.84
CA PRO A 654 -31.17 -20.64 21.19
C PRO A 654 -32.02 -20.24 19.98
N LYS A 655 -32.26 -21.18 19.06
CA LYS A 655 -33.23 -20.97 17.96
C LYS A 655 -34.65 -21.32 18.38
N ILE A 656 -34.74 -22.32 19.23
CA ILE A 656 -35.95 -22.83 19.87
C ILE A 656 -35.59 -23.10 21.32
N ALA A 657 -36.46 -22.72 22.25
CA ALA A 657 -36.27 -22.95 23.68
C ALA A 657 -37.58 -23.30 24.38
N TYR A 658 -37.49 -23.78 25.61
CA TYR A 658 -38.64 -23.94 26.48
C TYR A 658 -38.81 -22.70 27.37
N SER A 659 -40.00 -22.13 27.35
CA SER A 659 -40.47 -21.18 28.34
C SER A 659 -41.21 -21.92 29.44
N HIS A 660 -41.05 -21.47 30.69
CA HIS A 660 -41.82 -21.96 31.84
C HIS A 660 -42.85 -20.93 32.33
N LEU A 661 -43.17 -19.94 31.50
CA LEU A 661 -44.12 -18.88 31.85
C LEU A 661 -45.49 -19.48 32.22
N GLY A 662 -46.06 -18.99 33.33
CA GLY A 662 -47.33 -19.51 33.86
C GLY A 662 -47.25 -20.95 34.36
N ASN A 663 -46.07 -21.42 34.78
CA ASN A 663 -45.80 -22.80 35.24
C ASN A 663 -46.10 -23.87 34.17
N LYS A 664 -46.04 -23.51 32.88
CA LYS A 664 -46.25 -24.42 31.76
C LYS A 664 -45.00 -24.47 30.89
N LYS A 665 -44.52 -25.68 30.59
CA LYS A 665 -43.43 -25.89 29.64
C LYS A 665 -43.96 -25.71 28.21
N GLN A 666 -43.55 -24.63 27.56
CA GLN A 666 -44.00 -24.27 26.21
C GLN A 666 -42.81 -24.03 25.29
N LEU A 667 -42.87 -24.56 24.07
CA LEU A 667 -41.84 -24.35 23.09
C LEU A 667 -42.00 -22.96 22.44
N VAL A 668 -40.93 -22.17 22.39
CA VAL A 668 -40.91 -20.85 21.77
C VAL A 668 -39.93 -20.80 20.60
N ASN A 669 -40.32 -20.10 19.53
CA ASN A 669 -39.48 -19.86 18.35
C ASN A 669 -38.88 -18.45 18.43
N MET A 670 -37.56 -18.39 18.55
CA MET A 670 -36.87 -17.12 18.81
C MET A 670 -36.92 -16.14 17.64
N SER A 671 -36.96 -16.62 16.39
CA SER A 671 -37.05 -15.75 15.21
C SER A 671 -38.32 -14.88 15.25
N LYS A 672 -39.46 -15.49 15.58
CA LYS A 672 -40.73 -14.78 15.75
C LYS A 672 -40.66 -13.77 16.91
N LEU A 673 -40.10 -14.18 18.04
CA LEU A 673 -40.02 -13.30 19.21
C LEU A 673 -39.10 -12.11 18.98
N PHE A 674 -37.98 -12.28 18.27
CA PHE A 674 -37.11 -11.16 17.88
C PHE A 674 -37.84 -10.17 16.97
N TYR A 675 -38.61 -10.64 15.98
CA TYR A 675 -39.39 -9.75 15.12
C TYR A 675 -40.37 -8.89 15.92
N GLU A 676 -41.12 -9.51 16.84
CA GLU A 676 -42.06 -8.82 17.72
C GLU A 676 -41.34 -7.83 18.64
N PHE A 677 -40.22 -8.24 19.24
CA PHE A 677 -39.42 -7.41 20.13
C PHE A 677 -38.83 -6.18 19.41
N ILE A 678 -38.28 -6.33 18.20
CA ILE A 678 -37.75 -5.20 17.42
C ILE A 678 -38.86 -4.18 17.14
N THR A 679 -40.03 -4.66 16.73
CA THR A 679 -41.22 -3.83 16.47
C THR A 679 -41.65 -3.04 17.70
N ASP A 680 -41.76 -3.73 18.85
CA ASP A 680 -42.19 -3.11 20.11
C ASP A 680 -41.14 -2.12 20.63
N CYS A 681 -39.85 -2.46 20.49
CA CYS A 681 -38.72 -1.59 20.80
C CYS A 681 -38.74 -0.31 19.96
N LYS A 682 -38.91 -0.41 18.64
CA LYS A 682 -39.01 0.77 17.76
C LYS A 682 -40.17 1.66 18.18
N LYS A 683 -41.34 1.04 18.39
CA LYS A 683 -42.57 1.75 18.78
C LYS A 683 -42.43 2.50 20.10
N ILE A 684 -41.82 1.90 21.13
CA ILE A 684 -41.65 2.57 22.43
C ILE A 684 -40.62 3.68 22.36
N LEU A 685 -39.50 3.46 21.66
CA LEU A 685 -38.43 4.46 21.56
C LEU A 685 -38.84 5.67 20.70
N LEU A 686 -39.68 5.49 19.68
CA LEU A 686 -40.21 6.60 18.87
C LEU A 686 -41.05 7.58 19.69
N ARG A 687 -41.64 7.14 20.82
CA ARG A 687 -42.34 8.02 21.76
C ARG A 687 -41.38 8.90 22.57
N ILE A 688 -40.10 8.53 22.63
CA ILE A 688 -39.06 9.24 23.36
C ILE A 688 -38.27 10.14 22.41
N LYS A 689 -37.90 9.64 21.23
CA LYS A 689 -37.08 10.35 20.24
C LYS A 689 -37.56 10.04 18.83
N SER A 690 -38.00 11.07 18.11
CA SER A 690 -38.70 10.96 16.82
C SER A 690 -37.86 10.37 15.69
N ASN A 691 -36.54 10.53 15.73
CA ASN A 691 -35.61 9.93 14.75
C ASN A 691 -34.72 8.85 15.38
N VAL A 692 -35.22 8.12 16.38
CA VAL A 692 -34.47 7.03 17.00
C VAL A 692 -34.19 5.91 16.01
N LYS A 693 -32.98 5.35 16.06
CA LYS A 693 -32.57 4.23 15.19
C LYS A 693 -32.52 2.92 15.96
N ILE A 694 -32.78 1.83 15.26
CA ILE A 694 -32.63 0.47 15.74
C ILE A 694 -31.84 -0.32 14.72
N ILE A 695 -30.81 -1.00 15.21
CA ILE A 695 -30.07 -2.02 14.49
C ILE A 695 -30.24 -3.32 15.26
N PHE A 696 -30.42 -4.44 14.57
CA PHE A 696 -30.50 -5.75 15.21
C PHE A 696 -29.44 -6.69 14.65
N ASN A 697 -28.69 -7.37 15.52
CA ASN A 697 -27.67 -8.32 15.10
C ASN A 697 -28.27 -9.66 14.62
N ALA A 698 -28.30 -9.89 13.31
CA ALA A 698 -28.62 -11.19 12.74
C ALA A 698 -27.36 -12.08 12.70
N VAL A 699 -26.97 -12.65 13.85
CA VAL A 699 -25.82 -13.53 14.00
C VAL A 699 -25.82 -14.62 12.93
N ASN A 700 -24.74 -14.61 12.15
CA ASN A 700 -24.48 -15.50 11.03
C ASN A 700 -25.58 -15.53 9.95
N GLY A 701 -26.36 -14.45 9.82
CA GLY A 701 -27.46 -14.32 8.87
C GLY A 701 -28.74 -15.08 9.28
N TRP A 702 -28.81 -15.63 10.48
CA TRP A 702 -30.03 -16.24 11.00
C TRP A 702 -30.83 -15.23 11.83
N SER A 703 -32.13 -15.00 11.57
CA SER A 703 -33.01 -15.52 10.51
C SER A 703 -33.39 -14.40 9.53
N LEU A 704 -32.55 -14.10 8.55
CA LEU A 704 -32.76 -12.96 7.64
C LEU A 704 -34.11 -12.98 6.89
N ASP A 705 -34.62 -14.16 6.56
CA ASP A 705 -35.93 -14.36 5.91
C ASP A 705 -37.11 -13.77 6.72
N THR A 706 -36.97 -13.74 8.04
CA THR A 706 -37.97 -13.17 8.96
C THR A 706 -37.56 -11.76 9.39
N LEU A 707 -36.28 -11.55 9.71
CA LEU A 707 -35.82 -10.37 10.44
C LEU A 707 -35.37 -9.23 9.55
N ALA A 708 -34.88 -9.47 8.33
CA ALA A 708 -34.29 -8.40 7.52
C ALA A 708 -35.28 -7.23 7.27
N ASN A 709 -36.56 -7.56 7.09
CA ASN A 709 -37.63 -6.58 6.86
C ASN A 709 -38.39 -6.16 8.13
N SER A 710 -37.86 -6.41 9.34
CA SER A 710 -38.43 -5.90 10.60
C SER A 710 -38.30 -4.37 10.72
N ASP A 711 -38.72 -3.75 11.82
CA ASP A 711 -38.62 -2.29 12.00
C ASP A 711 -37.19 -1.75 12.27
N GLN A 712 -36.14 -2.56 12.05
CA GLN A 712 -34.74 -2.11 12.06
C GLN A 712 -34.42 -1.19 10.87
N ASP A 713 -33.60 -0.16 11.08
CA ASP A 713 -33.31 0.86 10.05
C ASP A 713 -32.27 0.40 9.01
N VAL A 714 -31.40 -0.53 9.38
CA VAL A 714 -30.41 -1.19 8.51
C VAL A 714 -30.31 -2.66 8.89
N VAL A 715 -29.96 -3.52 7.95
CA VAL A 715 -29.72 -4.95 8.21
C VAL A 715 -28.29 -5.11 8.69
N TYR A 716 -28.09 -5.65 9.89
CA TYR A 716 -26.77 -5.96 10.43
C TYR A 716 -26.58 -7.47 10.56
N ILE A 717 -25.43 -7.96 10.11
CA ILE A 717 -25.07 -9.37 10.16
C ILE A 717 -23.68 -9.49 10.77
N GLU A 718 -23.59 -10.09 11.94
CA GLU A 718 -22.33 -10.57 12.48
C GLU A 718 -21.93 -11.88 11.78
N VAL A 719 -20.74 -11.92 11.19
CA VAL A 719 -20.31 -13.02 10.33
C VAL A 719 -19.49 -14.02 11.14
N TRP A 720 -19.92 -15.29 11.12
CA TRP A 720 -19.24 -16.39 11.81
C TRP A 720 -19.06 -17.60 10.87
N PRO A 721 -18.14 -18.54 11.16
CA PRO A 721 -18.11 -19.82 10.48
C PRO A 721 -19.50 -20.49 10.45
N PRO A 722 -19.89 -21.12 9.33
CA PRO A 722 -19.07 -21.46 8.16
C PRO A 722 -19.02 -20.37 7.06
N HIS A 723 -19.48 -19.13 7.30
CA HIS A 723 -19.40 -18.06 6.30
C HIS A 723 -18.05 -17.32 6.36
N ASP A 724 -16.95 -18.04 6.16
CA ASP A 724 -15.58 -17.56 6.33
C ASP A 724 -14.84 -17.25 5.02
N THR A 725 -15.54 -17.26 3.87
CA THR A 725 -14.98 -16.96 2.54
C THR A 725 -15.47 -15.63 1.95
N TYR A 726 -14.70 -15.05 1.03
CA TYR A 726 -15.14 -13.86 0.28
C TYR A 726 -16.44 -14.11 -0.50
N GLN A 727 -16.64 -15.34 -0.98
CA GLN A 727 -17.86 -15.76 -1.66
C GLN A 727 -19.06 -15.80 -0.70
N SER A 728 -18.88 -16.34 0.51
CA SER A 728 -19.95 -16.35 1.52
C SER A 728 -20.34 -14.94 1.99
N LEU A 729 -19.41 -13.97 2.00
CA LEU A 729 -19.76 -12.57 2.23
C LEU A 729 -20.71 -12.04 1.16
N LYS A 730 -20.43 -12.29 -0.13
CA LYS A 730 -21.34 -11.94 -1.23
C LYS A 730 -22.70 -12.61 -1.08
N GLU A 731 -22.75 -13.87 -0.67
CA GLU A 731 -23.99 -14.62 -0.48
C GLU A 731 -24.86 -14.06 0.65
N LEU A 732 -24.26 -13.73 1.80
CA LEU A 732 -24.96 -13.06 2.90
C LEU A 732 -25.55 -11.71 2.46
N ILE A 733 -24.77 -10.90 1.74
CA ILE A 733 -25.21 -9.60 1.20
C ILE A 733 -26.37 -9.80 0.22
N SER A 734 -26.24 -10.74 -0.71
CA SER A 734 -27.26 -11.03 -1.72
C SER A 734 -28.56 -11.50 -1.06
N ARG A 735 -28.47 -12.40 -0.08
CA ARG A 735 -29.62 -12.91 0.67
C ARG A 735 -30.32 -11.80 1.47
N ALA A 736 -29.56 -10.96 2.17
CA ALA A 736 -30.12 -9.82 2.90
C ALA A 736 -30.81 -8.83 1.96
N ARG A 737 -30.22 -8.54 0.80
CA ARG A 737 -30.79 -7.65 -0.23
C ARG A 737 -32.10 -8.18 -0.80
N ILE A 738 -32.23 -9.51 -0.96
CA ILE A 738 -33.49 -10.14 -1.41
C ILE A 738 -34.62 -9.90 -0.41
N PHE A 739 -34.36 -10.07 0.90
CA PHE A 739 -35.39 -9.91 1.93
C PHE A 739 -35.65 -8.46 2.35
N ALA A 740 -34.67 -7.58 2.18
CA ALA A 740 -34.77 -6.16 2.49
C ALA A 740 -34.16 -5.31 1.36
N PRO A 741 -34.87 -5.15 0.22
CA PRO A 741 -34.35 -4.44 -0.94
C PRO A 741 -34.03 -2.97 -0.65
N ASP A 742 -34.79 -2.34 0.24
CA ASP A 742 -34.74 -0.90 0.52
C ASP A 742 -33.89 -0.51 1.74
N LYS A 743 -33.16 -1.46 2.35
CA LYS A 743 -32.31 -1.20 3.53
C LYS A 743 -30.85 -1.40 3.24
N GLN A 744 -29.97 -0.61 3.86
CA GLN A 744 -28.54 -0.88 3.76
C GLN A 744 -28.16 -2.08 4.61
N ILE A 745 -27.06 -2.73 4.21
CA ILE A 745 -26.56 -3.97 4.83
C ILE A 745 -25.19 -3.66 5.43
N ILE A 746 -24.98 -4.04 6.68
CA ILE A 746 -23.72 -3.92 7.40
C ILE A 746 -23.29 -5.33 7.80
N LEU A 747 -22.05 -5.68 7.49
CA LEU A 747 -21.41 -6.89 7.99
C LEU A 747 -20.42 -6.52 9.09
N ALA A 748 -20.44 -7.25 10.20
CA ALA A 748 -19.32 -7.35 11.12
C ALA A 748 -18.54 -8.62 10.80
N ALA A 749 -17.55 -8.48 9.92
CA ALA A 749 -16.58 -9.51 9.60
C ALA A 749 -15.26 -9.14 10.30
N TYR A 750 -14.98 -9.80 11.41
CA TYR A 750 -13.81 -9.51 12.24
C TYR A 750 -12.50 -9.71 11.46
N MET A 751 -11.38 -9.11 11.89
CA MET A 751 -10.07 -9.34 11.25
C MET A 751 -9.12 -10.12 12.19
N SER A 752 -9.55 -11.29 12.66
CA SER A 752 -8.79 -12.19 13.55
C SER A 752 -7.39 -12.56 13.03
N THR A 753 -7.10 -12.39 11.73
CA THR A 753 -5.74 -12.51 11.18
C THR A 753 -4.71 -11.63 11.88
N PHE A 754 -5.14 -10.54 12.53
CA PHE A 754 -4.24 -9.72 13.33
C PHE A 754 -3.89 -10.31 14.70
N ASN A 755 -4.74 -11.17 15.28
CA ASN A 755 -4.54 -11.70 16.62
C ASN A 755 -3.29 -12.58 16.72
N ASP A 756 -2.98 -13.33 15.65
CA ASP A 756 -1.83 -14.24 15.58
C ASP A 756 -0.66 -13.70 14.74
N ALA A 757 -0.77 -12.47 14.22
CA ALA A 757 0.23 -11.91 13.31
C ALA A 757 1.45 -11.38 14.08
N ASN A 758 2.62 -11.94 13.77
CA ASN A 758 3.89 -11.32 14.16
C ASN A 758 4.24 -10.11 13.27
N ASN A 759 5.31 -9.38 13.60
CA ASN A 759 5.73 -8.17 12.86
C ASN A 759 5.91 -8.38 11.35
N THR A 760 6.32 -9.57 10.90
CA THR A 760 6.48 -9.87 9.47
C THR A 760 5.14 -10.15 8.77
N GLN A 761 4.12 -10.53 9.54
CA GLN A 761 2.78 -10.92 9.07
C GLN A 761 1.76 -9.78 9.11
N LEU A 762 2.01 -8.69 9.85
CA LEU A 762 1.10 -7.53 9.94
C LEU A 762 0.72 -6.98 8.57
N SER A 763 1.68 -6.88 7.65
CA SER A 763 1.41 -6.41 6.29
C SER A 763 0.44 -7.33 5.51
N ALA A 764 0.42 -8.63 5.82
CA ALA A 764 -0.49 -9.59 5.21
C ALA A 764 -1.90 -9.47 5.78
N ALA A 765 -2.03 -9.29 7.10
CA ALA A 765 -3.32 -9.02 7.76
C ALA A 765 -3.96 -7.71 7.24
N GLU A 766 -3.16 -6.67 7.05
CA GLU A 766 -3.58 -5.41 6.43
C GLU A 766 -4.08 -5.58 4.98
N ARG A 767 -3.39 -6.40 4.18
CA ARG A 767 -3.86 -6.74 2.82
C ARG A 767 -5.16 -7.55 2.85
N ALA A 768 -5.27 -8.55 3.73
CA ALA A 768 -6.52 -9.28 3.92
C ALA A 768 -7.67 -8.34 4.30
N THR A 769 -7.40 -7.34 5.15
CA THR A 769 -8.37 -6.31 5.53
C THR A 769 -8.85 -5.51 4.31
N LEU A 770 -7.94 -5.08 3.43
CA LEU A 770 -8.31 -4.36 2.21
C LEU A 770 -9.11 -5.24 1.24
N LEU A 771 -8.82 -6.55 1.14
CA LEU A 771 -9.59 -7.48 0.32
C LEU A 771 -11.00 -7.70 0.87
N THR A 772 -11.13 -7.92 2.18
CA THR A 772 -12.43 -8.05 2.85
C THR A 772 -13.25 -6.78 2.68
N PHE A 773 -12.64 -5.63 2.95
CA PHE A 773 -13.25 -4.31 2.74
C PHE A 773 -13.73 -4.14 1.29
N SER A 774 -12.88 -4.43 0.31
CA SER A 774 -13.23 -4.30 -1.11
C SER A 774 -14.36 -5.25 -1.51
N SER A 775 -14.33 -6.49 -1.01
CA SER A 775 -15.34 -7.51 -1.29
C SER A 775 -16.71 -7.11 -0.78
N ILE A 776 -16.78 -6.56 0.44
CA ILE A 776 -18.04 -6.12 1.06
C ILE A 776 -18.61 -4.91 0.29
N HIS A 777 -17.80 -3.86 0.08
CA HIS A 777 -18.29 -2.61 -0.53
C HIS A 777 -18.59 -2.75 -2.03
N ALA A 778 -17.80 -3.54 -2.78
CA ALA A 778 -18.07 -3.79 -4.20
C ALA A 778 -19.38 -4.58 -4.44
N ASN A 779 -19.82 -5.38 -3.46
CA ASN A 779 -21.11 -6.06 -3.48
C ASN A 779 -22.25 -5.21 -2.88
N GLY A 780 -21.99 -3.96 -2.46
CA GLY A 780 -23.01 -3.01 -2.03
C GLY A 780 -23.46 -3.13 -0.59
N ALA A 781 -22.56 -3.56 0.30
CA ALA A 781 -22.74 -3.52 1.74
C ALA A 781 -21.64 -2.70 2.43
N PHE A 782 -21.78 -2.49 3.73
CA PHE A 782 -20.86 -1.76 4.58
C PHE A 782 -20.19 -2.69 5.59
N HIS A 783 -19.04 -2.28 6.12
CA HIS A 783 -18.25 -3.08 7.05
C HIS A 783 -18.13 -2.35 8.40
N LEU A 784 -18.66 -2.93 9.48
CA LEU A 784 -18.29 -2.50 10.82
C LEU A 784 -16.90 -3.05 11.12
N LEU A 785 -15.92 -2.14 11.25
CA LEU A 785 -14.52 -2.53 11.31
C LEU A 785 -13.63 -1.63 12.18
N LEU A 786 -13.83 -0.31 12.13
CA LEU A 786 -12.88 0.67 12.69
C LEU A 786 -13.40 1.38 13.93
N GLY A 787 -12.49 1.64 14.86
CA GLY A 787 -12.77 2.27 16.15
C GLY A 787 -11.50 2.70 16.86
N GLU A 788 -11.66 3.28 18.05
CA GLU A 788 -10.59 3.55 19.02
C GLU A 788 -9.22 4.02 18.46
N LYS A 789 -9.18 5.19 17.81
CA LYS A 789 -7.97 5.84 17.25
C LYS A 789 -7.15 4.91 16.34
N ASN A 790 -7.67 4.72 15.13
CA ASN A 790 -7.05 3.91 14.07
C ASN A 790 -6.89 2.42 14.46
N CYS A 791 -7.84 1.88 15.21
CA CYS A 791 -7.88 0.47 15.58
C CYS A 791 -8.93 -0.29 14.76
N VAL A 792 -8.67 -1.58 14.60
CA VAL A 792 -9.51 -2.54 13.87
C VAL A 792 -10.03 -3.60 14.84
N ILE A 793 -11.31 -3.98 14.72
CA ILE A 793 -11.83 -5.14 15.46
C ILE A 793 -11.31 -6.45 14.88
N THR A 794 -10.94 -7.36 15.78
CA THR A 794 -10.34 -8.65 15.42
C THR A 794 -11.08 -9.84 16.02
N ASP A 795 -12.11 -9.57 16.82
CA ASP A 795 -12.87 -10.55 17.59
C ASP A 795 -14.30 -10.02 17.85
N GLY A 796 -15.21 -10.91 18.26
CA GLY A 796 -16.56 -10.53 18.72
C GLY A 796 -16.52 -9.69 20.00
N TYR A 797 -15.46 -9.82 20.80
CA TYR A 797 -15.20 -8.92 21.92
C TYR A 797 -14.39 -7.70 21.48
N TYR A 798 -15.06 -6.58 21.21
CA TYR A 798 -14.45 -5.39 20.59
C TYR A 798 -13.23 -4.81 21.32
N PRO A 799 -13.14 -4.82 22.67
CA PRO A 799 -11.95 -4.36 23.38
C PRO A 799 -10.65 -5.12 23.03
N ALA A 800 -10.75 -6.31 22.42
CA ALA A 800 -9.60 -7.04 21.90
C ALA A 800 -9.06 -6.49 20.55
N TYR A 801 -9.41 -5.26 20.19
CA TYR A 801 -8.96 -4.58 18.97
C TYR A 801 -7.44 -4.48 18.84
N ILE A 802 -6.97 -4.18 17.63
CA ILE A 802 -5.55 -3.95 17.32
C ILE A 802 -5.37 -2.59 16.64
N ARG A 803 -4.28 -1.88 16.98
CA ARG A 803 -3.92 -0.60 16.36
C ARG A 803 -3.20 -0.83 15.03
N LEU A 804 -3.66 -0.13 14.00
CA LEU A 804 -3.07 -0.19 12.65
C LEU A 804 -1.76 0.61 12.58
N ARG A 805 -0.87 0.21 11.66
CA ARG A 805 0.37 0.94 11.38
C ARG A 805 0.07 2.27 10.67
N SER A 806 0.85 3.31 10.97
CA SER A 806 0.56 4.68 10.51
C SER A 806 0.66 4.86 8.99
N ASP A 807 1.50 4.09 8.32
CA ASP A 807 1.59 4.00 6.85
C ASP A 807 0.33 3.36 6.28
N PHE A 808 -0.15 2.26 6.87
CA PHE A 808 -1.36 1.59 6.41
C PHE A 808 -2.62 2.44 6.59
N VAL A 809 -2.74 3.19 7.69
CA VAL A 809 -3.88 4.11 7.93
C VAL A 809 -4.06 5.09 6.77
N LYS A 810 -2.96 5.58 6.17
CA LYS A 810 -3.01 6.47 4.99
C LYS A 810 -3.56 5.78 3.75
N VAL A 811 -3.18 4.51 3.51
CA VAL A 811 -3.80 3.69 2.44
C VAL A 811 -5.27 3.55 2.73
N PHE A 812 -5.60 3.21 3.97
CA PHE A 812 -6.95 2.83 4.31
C PHE A 812 -7.90 4.02 4.22
N GLN A 813 -7.46 5.21 4.61
CA GLN A 813 -8.20 6.45 4.37
C GLN A 813 -8.57 6.64 2.90
N CYS A 814 -7.68 6.30 1.95
CA CYS A 814 -8.01 6.38 0.52
C CYS A 814 -9.16 5.44 0.11
N TYR A 815 -9.27 4.27 0.75
CA TYR A 815 -10.39 3.34 0.54
C TYR A 815 -11.70 3.91 1.08
N TRP A 816 -11.66 4.56 2.24
CA TRP A 816 -12.83 5.25 2.81
C TRP A 816 -13.25 6.45 1.96
N ASP A 817 -12.31 7.30 1.53
CA ASP A 817 -12.55 8.41 0.60
C ASP A 817 -13.19 7.90 -0.70
N PHE A 818 -12.73 6.75 -1.21
CA PHE A 818 -13.26 6.17 -2.44
C PHE A 818 -14.71 5.73 -2.29
N ILE A 819 -15.06 4.99 -1.23
CA ILE A 819 -16.43 4.51 -1.07
C ILE A 819 -17.41 5.65 -0.86
N VAL A 820 -16.99 6.76 -0.23
CA VAL A 820 -17.79 7.98 -0.09
C VAL A 820 -17.92 8.70 -1.43
N ARG A 821 -16.81 8.93 -2.14
CA ARG A 821 -16.81 9.60 -3.45
C ARG A 821 -17.72 8.90 -4.46
N TYR A 822 -17.76 7.57 -4.44
CA TYR A 822 -18.46 6.75 -5.41
C TYR A 822 -19.68 5.99 -4.83
N GLU A 823 -20.22 6.45 -3.69
CA GLU A 823 -21.35 5.79 -3.03
C GLU A 823 -22.55 5.57 -3.95
N ASN A 824 -22.79 6.49 -4.90
CA ASN A 824 -23.87 6.39 -5.88
C ASN A 824 -23.71 5.19 -6.84
N PHE A 825 -22.49 4.68 -7.04
CA PHE A 825 -22.21 3.49 -7.85
C PHE A 825 -21.99 2.23 -7.01
N LEU A 826 -21.90 2.38 -5.69
CA LEU A 826 -21.64 1.27 -4.79
C LEU A 826 -22.88 0.82 -4.01
N PHE A 827 -23.70 1.77 -3.53
CA PHE A 827 -24.71 1.53 -2.51
C PHE A 827 -26.13 1.96 -2.90
N ASP A 828 -26.36 2.41 -4.14
CA ASP A 828 -27.71 2.72 -4.63
C ASP A 828 -28.55 1.43 -4.73
N TYR A 829 -29.71 1.41 -4.07
CA TYR A 829 -30.61 0.25 -3.96
C TYR A 829 -31.06 -0.32 -5.32
N ARG A 830 -31.03 0.49 -6.38
CA ARG A 830 -31.47 0.09 -7.73
C ARG A 830 -30.42 -0.69 -8.50
N LEU A 831 -29.18 -0.76 -8.01
CA LEU A 831 -28.11 -1.57 -8.61
C LEU A 831 -28.42 -3.05 -8.43
N LYS A 832 -28.55 -3.77 -9.55
CA LYS A 832 -28.77 -5.22 -9.57
C LYS A 832 -27.49 -5.95 -9.94
N ASP A 833 -27.10 -6.94 -9.16
CA ASP A 833 -26.00 -7.85 -9.53
C ASP A 833 -26.47 -8.83 -10.61
N VAL A 834 -25.82 -8.74 -11.76
CA VAL A 834 -26.05 -9.60 -12.93
C VAL A 834 -24.75 -10.30 -13.37
N SER A 835 -23.72 -10.32 -12.52
CA SER A 835 -22.39 -10.88 -12.82
C SER A 835 -22.45 -12.31 -13.37
N LEU A 836 -23.32 -13.16 -12.81
CA LEU A 836 -23.45 -14.56 -13.19
C LEU A 836 -24.08 -14.77 -14.57
N TYR A 837 -24.78 -13.76 -15.11
CA TYR A 837 -25.48 -13.85 -16.40
C TYR A 837 -24.64 -13.30 -17.55
N VAL A 838 -23.56 -12.58 -17.27
CA VAL A 838 -22.82 -11.79 -18.27
C VAL A 838 -21.32 -12.08 -18.31
N SER A 839 -20.80 -12.91 -17.41
CA SER A 839 -19.37 -13.23 -17.30
C SER A 839 -19.16 -14.64 -16.77
N GLY A 840 -18.22 -15.37 -17.36
CA GLY A 840 -17.72 -16.66 -16.85
C GLY A 840 -18.68 -17.85 -17.02
N GLY A 841 -19.72 -17.71 -17.83
CA GLY A 841 -20.74 -18.74 -18.10
C GLY A 841 -20.94 -19.04 -19.60
N ILE A 842 -22.14 -19.49 -19.97
CA ILE A 842 -22.54 -19.70 -21.38
C ILE A 842 -22.56 -18.36 -22.11
N ASP A 843 -23.19 -17.37 -21.48
CA ASP A 843 -23.24 -15.98 -21.90
C ASP A 843 -22.06 -15.25 -21.26
N ASP A 844 -21.04 -15.00 -22.07
CA ASP A 844 -19.76 -14.43 -21.64
C ASP A 844 -19.57 -13.05 -22.30
N GLU A 845 -20.50 -12.14 -22.02
CA GLU A 845 -20.52 -10.79 -22.61
C GLU A 845 -19.35 -9.92 -22.12
N ILE A 846 -18.89 -10.15 -20.89
CA ILE A 846 -17.75 -9.46 -20.27
C ILE A 846 -16.62 -10.44 -20.09
N LYS A 847 -15.53 -10.21 -20.84
CA LYS A 847 -14.32 -11.04 -20.79
C LYS A 847 -13.12 -10.23 -20.32
N ILE A 848 -12.27 -10.85 -19.51
CA ILE A 848 -10.91 -10.38 -19.28
C ILE A 848 -9.97 -11.23 -20.14
N ILE A 849 -9.24 -10.58 -21.04
CA ILE A 849 -8.24 -11.21 -21.91
C ILE A 849 -6.91 -11.26 -21.16
N ASP A 850 -6.11 -12.29 -21.43
CA ASP A 850 -4.76 -12.51 -20.87
C ASP A 850 -4.67 -12.82 -19.36
N TYR A 851 -5.79 -12.80 -18.63
CA TYR A 851 -5.83 -13.13 -17.20
C TYR A 851 -7.00 -14.04 -16.85
N PRO A 852 -6.83 -14.99 -15.91
CA PRO A 852 -7.95 -15.78 -15.41
C PRO A 852 -8.91 -14.87 -14.62
N TYR A 853 -10.20 -14.99 -14.87
CA TYR A 853 -11.26 -14.23 -14.21
C TYR A 853 -12.44 -15.12 -13.83
N SER A 854 -13.29 -14.62 -12.93
CA SER A 854 -14.44 -15.36 -12.40
C SER A 854 -15.51 -14.40 -11.88
N SER A 855 -16.79 -14.77 -12.04
CA SER A 855 -17.93 -14.01 -11.49
C SER A 855 -18.24 -14.35 -10.02
N ILE A 856 -17.61 -15.41 -9.52
CA ILE A 856 -17.56 -15.79 -8.10
C ILE A 856 -16.16 -15.57 -7.54
N ALA A 857 -16.04 -15.41 -6.23
CA ALA A 857 -14.76 -15.16 -5.58
C ALA A 857 -13.88 -16.42 -5.59
N LYS A 858 -13.13 -16.64 -6.68
CA LYS A 858 -12.32 -17.85 -6.90
C LYS A 858 -10.82 -17.56 -6.71
N PRO A 859 -10.03 -18.45 -6.08
CA PRO A 859 -8.59 -18.26 -5.94
C PRO A 859 -7.90 -18.11 -7.29
N ASN A 860 -6.83 -17.31 -7.35
CA ASN A 860 -6.02 -17.07 -8.54
C ASN A 860 -6.80 -16.57 -9.77
N THR A 861 -7.81 -15.73 -9.56
CA THR A 861 -8.60 -15.09 -10.64
C THR A 861 -8.76 -13.60 -10.39
N ILE A 862 -9.18 -12.83 -11.40
CA ILE A 862 -9.78 -11.51 -11.19
C ILE A 862 -11.27 -11.73 -10.92
N TRP A 863 -11.75 -11.31 -9.76
CA TRP A 863 -13.17 -11.41 -9.43
C TRP A 863 -13.94 -10.25 -10.08
N VAL A 864 -14.83 -10.60 -10.99
CA VAL A 864 -15.70 -9.71 -11.75
C VAL A 864 -17.04 -9.57 -11.02
N ILE A 865 -17.37 -8.34 -10.61
CA ILE A 865 -18.67 -7.98 -10.07
C ILE A 865 -19.28 -6.95 -11.01
N TYR A 866 -20.33 -7.34 -11.72
CA TYR A 866 -21.03 -6.50 -12.66
C TYR A 866 -22.45 -6.22 -12.18
N ARG A 867 -22.74 -4.95 -11.94
CA ARG A 867 -24.03 -4.45 -11.45
C ARG A 867 -24.60 -3.41 -12.40
N GLU A 868 -25.91 -3.37 -12.54
CA GLU A 868 -26.56 -2.42 -13.45
C GLU A 868 -27.78 -1.74 -12.85
N MET A 869 -28.05 -0.54 -13.35
CA MET A 869 -29.25 0.24 -13.10
C MET A 869 -29.60 1.03 -14.39
N PRO A 870 -30.80 1.63 -14.53
CA PRO A 870 -31.28 2.18 -15.81
C PRO A 870 -30.38 3.17 -16.57
N ARG A 871 -29.39 3.80 -15.92
CA ARG A 871 -28.47 4.78 -16.55
C ARG A 871 -27.01 4.40 -16.50
N TYR A 872 -26.65 3.38 -15.71
CA TYR A 872 -25.26 3.05 -15.40
C TYR A 872 -25.08 1.55 -15.28
N LYS A 873 -23.98 1.08 -15.86
CA LYS A 873 -23.43 -0.24 -15.61
C LYS A 873 -22.15 -0.04 -14.82
N VAL A 874 -21.96 -0.80 -13.76
CA VAL A 874 -20.83 -0.73 -12.84
C VAL A 874 -20.12 -2.08 -12.87
N LEU A 875 -18.89 -2.09 -13.34
CA LEU A 875 -18.01 -3.26 -13.34
C LEU A 875 -16.92 -3.03 -12.30
N SER A 876 -16.99 -3.77 -11.20
CA SER A 876 -15.95 -3.82 -10.19
C SER A 876 -15.06 -5.04 -10.42
N LEU A 877 -13.74 -4.83 -10.45
CA LEU A 877 -12.76 -5.91 -10.52
C LEU A 877 -11.99 -5.96 -9.20
N ILE A 878 -11.97 -7.13 -8.55
CA ILE A 878 -11.17 -7.37 -7.34
C ILE A 878 -10.06 -8.38 -7.67
N ASN A 879 -8.82 -7.99 -7.43
CA ASN A 879 -7.67 -8.81 -7.79
C ASN A 879 -7.42 -9.96 -6.81
N PHE A 880 -7.80 -11.19 -7.19
CA PHE A 880 -7.48 -12.43 -6.45
C PHE A 880 -6.33 -13.22 -7.10
N LEU A 881 -5.59 -12.65 -8.06
CA LEU A 881 -4.42 -13.30 -8.64
C LEU A 881 -3.37 -13.57 -7.56
N SER A 882 -2.79 -14.76 -7.57
CA SER A 882 -1.86 -15.25 -6.51
C SER A 882 -2.48 -15.46 -5.12
N ILE A 883 -3.80 -15.26 -4.94
CA ILE A 883 -4.51 -15.69 -3.73
C ILE A 883 -4.78 -17.19 -3.84
N LEU A 884 -4.26 -17.96 -2.89
CA LEU A 884 -4.39 -19.42 -2.86
C LEU A 884 -5.57 -19.91 -2.02
N ASN A 885 -6.08 -19.10 -1.09
CA ASN A 885 -7.23 -19.40 -0.23
C ASN A 885 -8.25 -18.25 -0.30
N THR A 886 -9.54 -18.58 -0.42
CA THR A 886 -10.64 -17.60 -0.43
C THR A 886 -11.25 -17.35 0.93
N GLN A 887 -10.75 -18.02 1.97
CA GLN A 887 -11.10 -17.66 3.34
C GLN A 887 -10.50 -16.29 3.68
N PHE A 888 -11.28 -15.44 4.34
CA PHE A 888 -10.78 -14.20 4.91
C PHE A 888 -10.12 -14.43 6.31
N PHE A 889 -10.13 -15.69 6.79
CA PHE A 889 -9.37 -16.21 7.95
C PHE A 889 -8.78 -17.63 7.68
N PRO A 890 -7.52 -17.98 7.99
CA PRO A 890 -6.28 -17.20 8.07
C PRO A 890 -5.36 -17.38 6.85
N PHE A 891 -4.46 -16.41 6.66
CA PHE A 891 -3.35 -16.32 5.70
C PHE A 891 -3.62 -16.57 4.20
N SER A 892 -3.75 -15.48 3.44
CA SER A 892 -3.39 -15.44 2.02
C SER A 892 -2.08 -14.64 1.83
N TYR A 893 -1.01 -15.34 1.45
CA TYR A 893 0.32 -14.74 1.29
C TYR A 893 0.46 -14.07 -0.09
N LYS A 894 0.74 -12.75 -0.01
CA LYS A 894 1.28 -11.86 -1.05
C LYS A 894 0.27 -11.16 -2.00
N PHE A 895 0.60 -9.90 -2.27
CA PHE A 895 0.30 -9.09 -3.47
C PHE A 895 -0.84 -8.04 -3.46
N ILE A 896 -0.76 -7.22 -4.51
CA ILE A 896 -1.34 -5.90 -4.77
C ILE A 896 -2.84 -6.03 -5.07
N ILE A 897 -3.64 -5.29 -4.30
CA ILE A 897 -5.10 -5.27 -4.43
C ILE A 897 -5.46 -4.14 -5.40
N PHE A 898 -6.31 -4.44 -6.38
CA PHE A 898 -6.94 -3.44 -7.23
C PHE A 898 -8.44 -3.56 -7.00
N LEU A 899 -9.10 -2.45 -6.70
CA LEU A 899 -10.53 -2.26 -6.97
C LEU A 899 -10.60 -1.33 -8.19
N LEU A 900 -10.99 -1.88 -9.34
CA LEU A 900 -11.22 -1.12 -10.57
C LEU A 900 -12.73 -1.00 -10.79
N LEU A 901 -13.26 0.22 -10.78
CA LEU A 901 -14.63 0.51 -11.20
C LEU A 901 -14.61 0.97 -12.67
N PHE A 902 -15.30 0.26 -13.54
CA PHE A 902 -15.68 0.77 -14.86
C PHE A 902 -17.14 1.18 -14.84
N THR A 903 -17.44 2.34 -15.43
CA THR A 903 -18.83 2.71 -15.72
C THR A 903 -19.06 2.91 -17.21
N ILE A 904 -20.15 2.32 -17.71
CA ILE A 904 -20.61 2.49 -19.09
C ILE A 904 -21.97 3.19 -19.03
N GLY A 905 -22.04 4.44 -19.51
CA GLY A 905 -23.29 5.18 -19.65
C GLY A 905 -23.96 4.95 -21.01
N PHE A 906 -25.27 5.20 -21.10
CA PHE A 906 -26.08 5.10 -22.33
C PHE A 906 -25.58 5.95 -23.52
N PHE A 907 -24.61 6.84 -23.31
CA PHE A 907 -23.92 7.62 -24.34
C PHE A 907 -22.42 7.27 -24.36
N ASN A 908 -22.01 6.20 -25.05
CA ASN A 908 -20.65 5.92 -25.57
C ASN A 908 -19.40 6.36 -24.74
N LEU A 909 -19.47 6.37 -23.41
CA LEU A 909 -18.40 6.87 -22.53
C LEU A 909 -18.07 5.81 -21.47
N ILE A 910 -16.79 5.42 -21.41
CA ILE A 910 -16.23 4.51 -20.40
C ILE A 910 -15.38 5.34 -19.44
N PHE A 911 -15.69 5.28 -18.15
CA PHE A 911 -14.85 5.86 -17.09
C PHE A 911 -14.18 4.75 -16.28
N ILE A 912 -12.89 4.90 -16.03
CA ILE A 912 -12.08 3.96 -15.25
C ILE A 912 -11.61 4.66 -13.98
N GLN A 913 -11.86 4.05 -12.82
CA GLN A 913 -11.35 4.52 -11.53
C GLN A 913 -10.67 3.36 -10.81
N ALA A 914 -9.47 3.61 -10.26
CA ALA A 914 -8.70 2.61 -9.54
C ALA A 914 -8.17 3.19 -8.22
N ILE A 915 -8.22 2.38 -7.16
CA ILE A 915 -7.42 2.59 -5.95
C ILE A 915 -6.19 1.70 -6.05
N LEU A 916 -5.01 2.27 -5.87
CA LEU A 916 -3.75 1.56 -5.92
C LEU A 916 -3.11 1.63 -4.51
N PRO A 917 -2.62 0.50 -3.94
CA PRO A 917 -1.99 0.50 -2.62
C PRO A 917 -0.64 1.21 -2.67
N LEU A 918 -0.13 1.66 -1.51
CA LEU A 918 1.06 2.51 -1.26
C LEU A 918 2.40 2.19 -1.99
N SER A 919 2.49 1.16 -2.83
CA SER A 919 3.59 1.00 -3.81
C SER A 919 3.26 1.60 -5.19
N LEU A 920 1.98 1.81 -5.49
CA LEU A 920 1.45 2.48 -6.67
C LEU A 920 0.45 3.56 -6.21
N LEU A 921 0.76 4.83 -6.50
CA LEU A 921 -0.19 5.94 -6.58
C LEU A 921 -1.02 6.36 -5.34
N TYR A 922 -0.68 7.55 -4.83
CA TYR A 922 -1.66 8.49 -4.26
C TYR A 922 -2.28 9.37 -5.38
N LYS A 923 -2.89 8.75 -6.41
CA LYS A 923 -3.86 9.45 -7.29
C LYS A 923 -4.98 8.49 -7.70
N GLN A 924 -6.22 8.90 -7.47
CA GLN A 924 -7.32 8.44 -8.33
C GLN A 924 -7.01 8.92 -9.75
N ILE A 925 -6.89 7.98 -10.69
CA ILE A 925 -6.67 8.31 -12.10
C ILE A 925 -8.04 8.43 -12.77
N HIS A 926 -8.43 9.65 -13.12
CA HIS A 926 -9.64 9.95 -13.88
C HIS A 926 -9.33 9.89 -15.38
N TYR A 927 -9.92 8.95 -16.12
CA TYR A 927 -9.88 8.94 -17.58
C TYR A 927 -11.21 9.43 -18.16
N HIS A 928 -11.16 10.47 -18.99
CA HIS A 928 -12.27 10.92 -19.83
C HIS A 928 -12.01 10.50 -21.28
N PHE A 929 -12.85 9.62 -21.84
CA PHE A 929 -12.95 9.49 -23.29
C PHE A 929 -13.90 10.59 -23.81
N ARG A 930 -13.67 11.18 -24.98
CA ARG A 930 -14.68 11.94 -25.72
C ARG A 930 -15.00 11.17 -27.00
N PRO A 931 -16.26 11.10 -27.46
CA PRO A 931 -16.56 10.53 -28.75
C PRO A 931 -16.18 11.55 -29.83
N LEU A 932 -15.32 11.21 -30.78
CA LEU A 932 -15.39 11.65 -32.19
C LEU A 932 -14.19 11.13 -33.02
N VAL A 933 -14.56 10.47 -34.11
CA VAL A 933 -13.97 10.49 -35.46
C VAL A 933 -12.46 10.27 -35.60
N THR A 934 -12.17 9.14 -36.26
CA THR A 934 -10.94 8.73 -36.94
C THR A 934 -9.98 9.87 -37.35
N THR A 935 -8.75 9.87 -36.80
CA THR A 935 -7.38 9.84 -37.43
C THR A 935 -6.33 10.46 -36.45
N PRO A 936 -5.02 10.53 -36.77
CA PRO A 936 -3.92 9.67 -36.32
C PRO A 936 -3.28 10.01 -34.94
N TRP A 937 -4.07 10.28 -33.90
CA TRP A 937 -3.56 10.48 -32.52
C TRP A 937 -3.37 9.19 -31.69
N ILE A 938 -3.65 8.03 -32.28
CA ILE A 938 -3.67 6.72 -31.58
C ILE A 938 -2.25 6.18 -31.26
N LYS A 939 -1.18 6.65 -31.91
CA LYS A 939 0.19 6.14 -31.62
C LYS A 939 0.82 6.70 -30.34
N TYR A 940 0.36 7.84 -29.81
CA TYR A 940 0.94 8.44 -28.60
C TYR A 940 0.22 7.99 -27.31
N LEU A 941 -1.08 7.68 -27.41
CA LEU A 941 -1.90 7.19 -26.29
C LEU A 941 -1.77 5.68 -26.03
N TRP A 942 -1.21 4.91 -26.97
CA TRP A 942 -0.97 3.47 -26.83
C TRP A 942 0.26 3.11 -25.95
N LYS A 943 1.02 4.10 -25.47
CA LYS A 943 2.30 3.88 -24.78
C LYS A 943 2.22 3.97 -23.25
N ILE A 944 1.16 4.54 -22.70
CA ILE A 944 0.99 4.76 -21.25
C ILE A 944 0.16 3.65 -20.58
N THR A 945 -0.63 2.87 -21.33
CA THR A 945 -1.56 1.85 -20.82
C THR A 945 -1.00 0.41 -20.76
N ASN A 946 0.21 0.16 -21.27
CA ASN A 946 0.79 -1.19 -21.42
C ASN A 946 1.29 -1.87 -20.13
N THR A 947 0.69 -1.60 -18.97
CA THR A 947 0.87 -2.47 -17.79
C THR A 947 -0.42 -2.66 -16.97
N ILE A 948 -1.51 -1.93 -17.24
CA ILE A 948 -2.78 -2.07 -16.49
C ILE A 948 -4.04 -2.08 -17.37
N THR A 949 -3.97 -1.87 -18.70
CA THR A 949 -5.16 -1.95 -19.58
C THR A 949 -4.80 -2.46 -20.98
N ALA A 950 -4.16 -3.63 -21.04
CA ALA A 950 -4.14 -4.45 -22.25
C ALA A 950 -4.91 -5.72 -21.91
N GLY A 951 -6.13 -5.86 -22.46
CA GLY A 951 -6.92 -7.08 -22.29
C GLY A 951 -8.44 -6.91 -22.18
N ILE A 952 -9.04 -5.78 -22.58
CA ILE A 952 -10.50 -5.71 -22.75
C ILE A 952 -10.77 -5.14 -24.14
N GLU A 953 -10.75 -6.01 -25.16
CA GLU A 953 -11.60 -5.79 -26.32
C GLU A 953 -13.00 -6.30 -25.93
N ALA A 954 -13.84 -5.40 -25.41
CA ALA A 954 -15.26 -5.68 -25.35
C ALA A 954 -15.78 -5.70 -26.80
N THR A 955 -15.94 -6.91 -27.35
CA THR A 955 -16.73 -7.07 -28.57
C THR A 955 -18.18 -6.82 -28.20
N VAL A 956 -18.64 -5.58 -28.31
CA VAL A 956 -20.06 -5.26 -28.26
C VAL A 956 -20.67 -5.82 -29.54
N VAL A 957 -21.21 -7.05 -29.47
CA VAL A 957 -22.15 -7.53 -30.49
C VAL A 957 -23.42 -6.72 -30.27
N ALA A 958 -23.54 -5.62 -31.01
CA ALA A 958 -24.77 -4.85 -31.06
C ALA A 958 -25.86 -5.70 -31.73
N ALA A 959 -26.65 -6.39 -30.91
CA ALA A 959 -27.96 -6.89 -31.32
C ALA A 959 -28.86 -5.69 -31.59
N ASN A 960 -28.91 -5.24 -32.85
CA ASN A 960 -29.96 -4.32 -33.30
C ASN A 960 -30.39 -4.67 -34.74
N ASN A 961 -31.69 -4.94 -34.87
CA ASN A 961 -32.42 -5.36 -36.06
C ASN A 961 -32.45 -4.26 -37.14
N ASN A 962 -31.33 -3.99 -37.81
CA ASN A 962 -31.36 -3.17 -39.02
C ASN A 962 -30.34 -3.67 -40.07
N PRO A 963 -30.77 -4.39 -41.13
CA PRO A 963 -29.87 -5.15 -42.01
C PRO A 963 -29.05 -4.29 -42.98
N HIS A 964 -29.27 -2.97 -43.06
CA HIS A 964 -28.59 -2.12 -44.04
C HIS A 964 -27.14 -1.76 -43.66
N TRP A 965 -26.79 -1.65 -42.37
CA TRP A 965 -25.45 -1.21 -41.96
C TRP A 965 -24.37 -2.30 -42.09
N VAL A 966 -24.75 -3.56 -41.83
CA VAL A 966 -23.84 -4.73 -41.94
C VAL A 966 -23.42 -4.95 -43.40
N ARG A 967 -24.35 -4.76 -44.35
CA ARG A 967 -24.04 -4.85 -45.80
C ARG A 967 -23.06 -3.76 -46.23
N TYR A 968 -23.22 -2.53 -45.75
CA TYR A 968 -22.32 -1.42 -46.07
C TYR A 968 -20.91 -1.61 -45.48
N TRP A 969 -20.81 -2.14 -44.26
CA TRP A 969 -19.52 -2.41 -43.62
C TRP A 969 -18.77 -3.59 -44.28
N LEU A 970 -19.47 -4.68 -44.60
CA LEU A 970 -18.89 -5.81 -45.34
C LEU A 970 -18.44 -5.40 -46.75
N TRP A 971 -19.20 -4.53 -47.44
CA TRP A 971 -18.83 -4.00 -48.75
C TRP A 971 -17.57 -3.12 -48.69
N LYS A 972 -17.46 -2.21 -47.70
CA LYS A 972 -16.23 -1.42 -47.51
C LYS A 972 -15.02 -2.27 -47.10
N ARG A 973 -15.22 -3.32 -46.31
CA ARG A 973 -14.14 -4.25 -45.92
C ARG A 973 -13.67 -5.11 -47.09
N ALA A 974 -14.57 -5.51 -48.01
CA ALA A 974 -14.23 -6.22 -49.23
C ALA A 974 -13.43 -5.35 -50.23
N ILE A 975 -13.74 -4.05 -50.32
CA ILE A 975 -12.98 -3.08 -51.13
C ILE A 975 -11.59 -2.81 -50.51
N ALA A 976 -11.51 -2.65 -49.18
CA ALA A 976 -10.25 -2.37 -48.48
C ALA A 976 -9.29 -3.57 -48.45
N THR A 977 -9.80 -4.80 -48.64
CA THR A 977 -8.99 -6.03 -48.66
C THR A 977 -8.68 -6.52 -50.07
N GLY A 978 -9.07 -5.77 -51.12
CA GLY A 978 -8.70 -6.05 -52.51
C GLY A 978 -9.35 -7.29 -53.12
N LYS A 979 -10.40 -7.85 -52.50
CA LYS A 979 -11.02 -9.12 -52.93
C LYS A 979 -12.14 -8.99 -53.99
N VAL A 980 -12.46 -7.78 -54.47
CA VAL A 980 -13.45 -7.56 -55.54
C VAL A 980 -12.97 -6.46 -56.50
N ARG A 981 -12.96 -6.72 -57.82
CA ARG A 981 -12.70 -5.70 -58.86
C ARG A 981 -13.99 -4.94 -59.16
N ARG A 982 -13.88 -3.61 -59.35
CA ARG A 982 -14.99 -2.72 -59.74
C ARG A 982 -15.53 -3.12 -61.12
N GLU A 983 -16.78 -3.56 -61.19
CA GLU A 983 -17.60 -3.40 -62.38
C GLU A 983 -18.70 -2.37 -62.10
N PRO A 984 -18.91 -1.36 -62.98
CA PRO A 984 -19.93 -0.34 -62.80
C PRO A 984 -21.22 -0.77 -63.51
N SER A 985 -22.07 -1.52 -62.83
CA SER A 985 -23.53 -1.50 -63.08
C SER A 985 -24.26 -2.15 -61.92
N LEU A 986 -25.49 -1.66 -61.66
CA LEU A 986 -26.44 -2.04 -60.60
C LEU A 986 -26.25 -1.37 -59.24
N ILE A 987 -26.50 -0.06 -59.27
CA ILE A 987 -27.29 0.63 -58.24
C ILE A 987 -28.72 0.08 -58.32
N ALA A 988 -29.23 -0.56 -57.25
CA ALA A 988 -30.60 -0.44 -56.74
C ALA A 988 -30.85 -1.38 -55.55
N THR A 989 -31.49 -0.82 -54.52
CA THR A 989 -32.04 -1.39 -53.25
C THR A 989 -31.11 -1.60 -52.06
#